data_AF-A2EB21-F1
#
_entry.id   AF-A2EB21-F1
#
_cell.length_a   1.000
_cell.length_b   1.000
_cell.length_c   1.000
_cell.angle_alpha   90.00
_cell.angle_beta   90.00
_cell.angle_gamma   90.00
#
_symmetry.space_group_name_H-M   'P 1'
#
loop_
_entity.id
_entity.type
_entity.pdbx_description
1 polymer ?
#
loop_
_entity_poly.entity_id
_entity_poly.type
_entity_poly.pdbx_seq_one_letter_code
_entity_poly.pdbx_strand_id
1 'polypeptide(L)'
;MQEIIDHMNAHIPYDTPDQMQDCVDCLASITDTLLLKERFMMLSNFLEESKLPNFFPSTKAGILQYISQVPKITETITAQQMHFVCKLYEFFIQSPDQLSIVTDFAYKDLEPFNFQFFVYSVIPSIFGFFSCHEHLAYAYQFYMDVVMKLPSNVVEIVLKPFFLSSVTLYYVEAVYEDVNTYFCHDIQLAEKNLPAANIEIHAKTLSVSIINNLCLLPITHLNLLILLSHKGYTDCQIIEFLVKSVLIPQISMLLNASHFSNHINAFIKVAERSIEICKSNPSKNPVFYNIASIVDIPARSSDFEQHYIRYISTILDACILFASANKCIELPKILVKLGLSISDKSYIPIILKMYPKMLPAVTINKMTKNVVFEKPNLQAPEYLIPAFERVWRYIDINSMSQNLTVQNWCNQNPQVSSKFNKQFAKDLTGLCEECVTKITDGKQPCEKCQKILNDRPQISFADYLCAHEYNQVIKQSQDFEKMIQLKSSLNLLKKWISNVDRLYDKTVLSIEQKQIMKFVKSSGFKNATFSNFISQFGDVLNTPHASILFLATKYEMILENFYTNNVRNVVSRLKEQWRYHMDTSLTRIELPPCFSGVGVTKTKRLLINQYYMRISIGLESISLVPLHKRFLYIISMVDYVAKLEDVLKSGDMVLKHALKNCNNDDLIYSICMISATLGKSVDFIDALTSRERQVWLNLENIVIKLIDKDEELRKSYYQFQNEIFNHVKKYV
;
A
#
# COMPACT_ATOMS: atom_id res chain seq x y z
N MET A 1 12.14 44.90 12.75
CA MET A 1 12.12 43.77 13.70
C MET A 1 10.74 43.62 14.32
N GLN A 2 10.20 44.64 15.00
CA GLN A 2 8.87 44.55 15.63
C GLN A 2 7.72 44.16 14.68
N GLU A 3 7.59 44.83 13.52
CA GLU A 3 6.53 44.48 12.55
C GLU A 3 6.62 43.02 12.06
N ILE A 4 7.82 42.47 11.97
CA ILE A 4 8.05 41.07 11.59
C ILE A 4 7.65 40.13 12.73
N ILE A 5 7.99 40.49 13.97
CA ILE A 5 7.58 39.77 15.19
C ILE A 5 6.06 39.69 15.27
N ASP A 6 5.37 40.82 15.11
CA ASP A 6 3.91 40.89 15.19
C ASP A 6 3.25 40.11 14.04
N HIS A 7 3.79 40.22 12.82
CA HIS A 7 3.31 39.46 11.67
C HIS A 7 3.45 37.94 11.87
N MET A 8 4.61 37.45 12.30
CA MET A 8 4.85 36.02 12.50
C MET A 8 4.04 35.44 13.67
N ASN A 9 3.96 36.15 14.79
CA ASN A 9 3.13 35.74 15.94
C ASN A 9 1.64 35.61 15.59
N ALA A 10 1.15 36.42 14.64
CA ALA A 10 -0.24 36.34 14.18
C ALA A 10 -0.52 35.11 13.29
N HIS A 11 0.51 34.48 12.70
CA HIS A 11 0.35 33.42 11.71
C HIS A 11 0.92 32.06 12.16
N ILE A 12 1.80 32.01 13.17
CA ILE A 12 2.36 30.76 13.70
C ILE A 12 1.42 30.19 14.78
N PRO A 13 0.87 28.98 14.60
CA PRO A 13 0.10 28.31 15.64
C PRO A 13 0.95 27.98 16.87
N TYR A 14 0.41 28.23 18.07
CA TYR A 14 1.09 27.94 19.34
C TYR A 14 1.40 26.44 19.54
N ASP A 15 0.62 25.56 18.91
CA ASP A 15 0.74 24.10 18.99
C ASP A 15 1.70 23.50 17.94
N THR A 16 2.49 24.32 17.24
CA THR A 16 3.45 23.85 16.22
C THR A 16 4.37 22.71 16.73
N PRO A 17 4.98 22.79 17.92
CA PRO A 17 5.82 21.69 18.43
C PRO A 17 5.06 20.38 18.66
N ASP A 18 3.83 20.47 19.18
CA ASP A 18 2.98 19.30 19.43
C ASP A 18 2.58 18.65 18.10
N GLN A 19 2.20 19.45 17.10
CA GLN A 19 1.89 18.94 15.75
C GLN A 19 3.09 18.27 15.07
N MET A 20 4.31 18.77 15.29
CA MET A 20 5.53 18.13 14.79
C MET A 20 5.74 16.77 15.47
N GLN A 21 5.56 16.69 16.78
CA GLN A 21 5.68 15.44 17.54
C GLN A 21 4.63 14.41 17.10
N ASP A 22 3.38 14.83 16.90
CA ASP A 22 2.30 14.00 16.36
C ASP A 22 2.67 13.38 14.99
N CYS A 23 3.35 14.15 14.13
CA CYS A 23 3.82 13.65 12.84
C CYS A 23 4.86 12.54 13.01
N VAL A 24 5.80 12.70 13.94
CA VAL A 24 6.86 11.72 14.23
C VAL A 24 6.28 10.44 14.84
N ASP A 25 5.31 10.55 15.74
CA ASP A 25 4.67 9.40 16.36
C ASP A 25 3.81 8.62 15.35
N CYS A 26 3.08 9.33 14.48
CA CYS A 26 2.31 8.72 13.39
C CYS A 26 3.22 7.98 12.39
N LEU A 27 4.38 8.56 12.06
CA LEU A 27 5.36 7.95 11.14
C LEU A 27 5.82 6.57 11.62
N ALA A 28 6.08 6.39 12.92
CA ALA A 28 6.54 5.11 13.45
C ALA A 28 5.53 3.99 13.20
N SER A 29 4.25 4.23 13.51
CA SER A 29 3.16 3.26 13.31
C SER A 29 2.96 2.91 11.82
N ILE A 30 3.01 3.92 10.95
CA ILE A 30 2.86 3.71 9.49
C ILE A 30 4.04 2.89 8.95
N THR A 31 5.26 3.20 9.40
CA THR A 31 6.49 2.54 8.96
C THR A 31 6.48 1.04 9.29
N ASP A 32 6.10 0.68 10.51
CA ASP A 32 6.07 -0.71 10.95
C ASP A 32 4.97 -1.50 10.20
N THR A 33 3.81 -0.87 9.99
CA THR A 33 2.71 -1.47 9.22
C THR A 33 3.11 -1.73 7.77
N LEU A 34 3.74 -0.76 7.10
CA LEU A 34 4.24 -0.91 5.72
C LEU A 34 5.22 -2.09 5.62
N LEU A 35 6.22 -2.15 6.51
CA LEU A 35 7.22 -3.22 6.51
C LEU A 35 6.59 -4.60 6.68
N LEU A 36 5.59 -4.73 7.56
CA LEU A 36 4.89 -5.99 7.79
C LEU A 36 4.08 -6.45 6.58
N LYS A 37 3.36 -5.52 5.95
CA LYS A 37 2.55 -5.82 4.77
C LYS A 37 3.41 -6.19 3.57
N GLU A 38 4.48 -5.44 3.29
CA GLU A 38 5.43 -5.80 2.22
C GLU A 38 6.06 -7.17 2.45
N ARG A 39 6.53 -7.44 3.67
CA ARG A 39 7.07 -8.75 4.02
C ARG A 39 6.06 -9.86 3.79
N PHE A 40 4.82 -9.70 4.25
CA PHE A 40 3.77 -10.69 4.05
C PHE A 40 3.51 -10.94 2.55
N MET A 41 3.32 -9.89 1.76
CA MET A 41 3.07 -10.00 0.32
C MET A 41 4.21 -10.71 -0.39
N MET A 42 5.46 -10.35 -0.08
CA MET A 42 6.65 -10.98 -0.68
C MET A 42 6.72 -12.48 -0.38
N LEU A 43 6.49 -12.86 0.88
CA LEU A 43 6.58 -14.25 1.34
C LEU A 43 5.34 -15.07 0.97
N SER A 44 4.21 -14.44 0.65
CA SER A 44 3.00 -15.14 0.23
C SER A 44 3.20 -15.97 -1.03
N ASN A 45 4.21 -15.64 -1.85
CA ASN A 45 4.62 -16.44 -3.01
C ASN A 45 4.96 -17.90 -2.65
N PHE A 46 5.41 -18.18 -1.42
CA PHE A 46 5.69 -19.54 -0.95
C PHE A 46 4.42 -20.39 -0.70
N LEU A 47 3.24 -19.77 -0.63
CA LEU A 47 1.98 -20.51 -0.45
C LEU A 47 1.61 -21.34 -1.69
N GLU A 48 2.18 -21.03 -2.86
CA GLU A 48 1.92 -21.75 -4.10
C GLU A 48 2.94 -22.86 -4.38
N GLU A 49 4.11 -22.80 -3.74
CA GLU A 49 5.20 -23.74 -4.00
C GLU A 49 4.89 -25.16 -3.53
N SER A 50 5.28 -26.14 -4.36
CA SER A 50 5.11 -27.57 -4.02
C SER A 50 6.15 -28.07 -3.02
N LYS A 51 7.34 -27.47 -3.03
CA LYS A 51 8.47 -27.78 -2.14
C LYS A 51 8.92 -26.51 -1.45
N LEU A 52 9.23 -26.61 -0.17
CA LEU A 52 9.67 -25.49 0.65
C LEU A 52 10.89 -25.87 1.47
N PRO A 53 11.67 -24.88 1.95
CA PRO A 53 12.73 -25.14 2.90
C PRO A 53 12.27 -25.94 4.11
N ASN A 54 13.11 -26.86 4.59
CA ASN A 54 12.78 -27.75 5.71
C ASN A 54 12.51 -27.02 7.03
N PHE A 55 12.88 -25.74 7.15
CA PHE A 55 12.57 -24.91 8.30
C PHE A 55 11.17 -24.29 8.25
N PHE A 56 10.50 -24.28 7.09
CA PHE A 56 9.08 -23.93 7.03
C PHE A 56 8.24 -25.06 7.61
N PRO A 57 7.08 -24.73 8.19
CA PRO A 57 6.09 -25.73 8.55
C PRO A 57 5.67 -26.57 7.33
N SER A 58 5.40 -27.86 7.55
CA SER A 58 4.98 -28.79 6.49
C SER A 58 3.58 -28.50 5.95
N THR A 59 2.76 -27.75 6.70
CA THR A 59 1.39 -27.41 6.31
C THR A 59 1.30 -25.98 5.79
N LYS A 60 0.46 -25.73 4.77
CA LYS A 60 0.19 -24.38 4.24
C LYS A 60 -0.39 -23.43 5.28
N ALA A 61 -1.20 -23.97 6.19
CA ALA A 61 -1.65 -23.31 7.41
C ALA A 61 -0.49 -22.81 8.28
N GLY A 62 0.44 -23.72 8.62
CA GLY A 62 1.62 -23.36 9.39
C GLY A 62 2.47 -22.30 8.68
N ILE A 63 2.64 -22.41 7.36
CA ILE A 63 3.38 -21.41 6.57
C ILE A 63 2.71 -20.05 6.64
N LEU A 64 1.38 -19.98 6.50
CA LEU A 64 0.65 -18.72 6.60
C LEU A 64 0.85 -18.05 7.96
N GLN A 65 0.71 -18.82 9.04
CA GLN A 65 0.98 -18.35 10.40
C GLN A 65 2.44 -17.90 10.59
N TYR A 66 3.37 -18.57 9.92
CA TYR A 66 4.81 -18.30 9.98
C TYR A 66 5.18 -16.99 9.27
N ILE A 67 4.57 -16.69 8.12
CA ILE A 67 4.83 -15.45 7.37
C ILE A 67 4.05 -14.25 7.93
N SER A 68 2.93 -14.47 8.63
CA SER A 68 2.08 -13.42 9.21
C SER A 68 2.47 -12.98 10.62
N GLN A 69 3.58 -13.47 11.16
CA GLN A 69 4.01 -13.13 12.51
C GLN A 69 4.27 -11.62 12.65
N VAL A 70 3.81 -11.06 13.76
CA VAL A 70 4.13 -9.69 14.16
C VAL A 70 5.45 -9.71 14.95
N PRO A 71 6.34 -8.72 14.76
CA PRO A 71 7.56 -8.60 15.52
C PRO A 71 7.28 -8.62 17.01
N LYS A 72 7.94 -9.53 17.71
CA LYS A 72 7.90 -9.61 19.18
C LYS A 72 9.32 -9.49 19.69
N ILE A 73 9.53 -8.58 20.64
CA ILE A 73 10.76 -8.58 21.44
C ILE A 73 10.62 -9.77 22.38
N THR A 74 11.11 -10.93 21.95
CA THR A 74 11.14 -12.13 22.77
C THR A 74 12.43 -12.14 23.58
N GLU A 75 12.40 -12.71 24.79
CA GLU A 75 13.61 -12.97 25.59
C GLU A 75 14.62 -13.88 24.86
N THR A 76 14.19 -14.54 23.78
CA THR A 76 15.01 -15.43 22.97
C THR A 76 16.03 -14.71 22.08
N ILE A 77 15.83 -13.42 21.76
CA ILE A 77 16.73 -12.67 20.87
C ILE A 77 17.60 -11.73 21.71
N THR A 78 18.88 -12.06 21.78
CA THR A 78 19.88 -11.29 22.54
C THR A 78 20.25 -9.99 21.84
N ALA A 79 20.67 -8.99 22.60
CA ALA A 79 21.21 -7.73 22.05
C ALA A 79 22.43 -7.96 21.14
N GLN A 80 23.23 -9.00 21.41
CA GLN A 80 24.37 -9.38 20.58
C GLN A 80 23.95 -9.89 19.20
N GLN A 81 22.90 -10.72 19.13
CA GLN A 81 22.30 -11.15 17.86
C GLN A 81 21.75 -9.94 17.08
N MET A 82 21.02 -9.04 17.73
CA MET A 82 20.52 -7.82 17.09
C MET A 82 21.66 -6.96 16.53
N HIS A 83 22.72 -6.76 17.31
CA HIS A 83 23.90 -6.03 16.87
C HIS A 83 24.60 -6.68 15.68
N PHE A 84 24.70 -8.01 15.67
CA PHE A 84 25.23 -8.77 14.55
C PHE A 84 24.43 -8.54 13.27
N VAL A 85 23.10 -8.69 13.32
CA VAL A 85 22.26 -8.52 12.13
C VAL A 85 22.40 -7.10 11.57
N CYS A 86 22.35 -6.08 12.44
CA CYS A 86 22.56 -4.68 12.03
C CYS A 86 23.91 -4.48 11.35
N LYS A 87 25.00 -5.04 11.90
CA LYS A 87 26.35 -4.89 11.33
C LYS A 87 26.52 -5.65 10.02
N LEU A 88 25.90 -6.82 9.90
CA LEU A 88 25.93 -7.62 8.67
C LEU A 88 25.22 -6.88 7.54
N TYR A 89 24.05 -6.30 7.83
CA TYR A 89 23.28 -5.55 6.83
C TYR A 89 23.99 -4.25 6.48
N GLU A 90 24.57 -3.56 7.46
CA GLU A 90 25.33 -2.33 7.23
C GLU A 90 26.49 -2.60 6.25
N PHE A 91 27.19 -3.73 6.41
CA PHE A 91 28.24 -4.15 5.50
C PHE A 91 27.73 -4.34 4.06
N PHE A 92 26.64 -5.08 3.85
CA PHE A 92 26.14 -5.33 2.50
C PHE A 92 25.48 -4.12 1.84
N ILE A 93 24.88 -3.21 2.61
CA ILE A 93 24.38 -1.94 2.08
C ILE A 93 25.56 -1.05 1.62
N GLN A 94 26.69 -1.08 2.32
CA GLN A 94 27.89 -0.33 1.95
C GLN A 94 28.71 -1.00 0.83
N SER A 95 28.54 -2.30 0.64
CA SER A 95 29.29 -3.12 -0.32
C SER A 95 28.33 -3.99 -1.18
N PRO A 96 27.49 -3.38 -2.02
CA PRO A 96 26.51 -4.10 -2.85
C PRO A 96 27.17 -5.09 -3.83
N ASP A 97 28.40 -4.81 -4.25
CA ASP A 97 29.21 -5.68 -5.09
C ASP A 97 29.48 -7.02 -4.42
N GLN A 98 29.80 -7.01 -3.13
CA GLN A 98 30.02 -8.22 -2.35
C GLN A 98 28.72 -9.02 -2.23
N LEU A 99 27.58 -8.36 -2.03
CA LEU A 99 26.28 -9.06 -1.98
C LEU A 99 25.98 -9.76 -3.32
N SER A 100 26.37 -9.18 -4.45
CA SER A 100 26.21 -9.83 -5.77
C SER A 100 27.04 -11.12 -5.89
N ILE A 101 28.27 -11.13 -5.36
CA ILE A 101 29.12 -12.33 -5.29
C ILE A 101 28.48 -13.39 -4.39
N VAL A 102 27.99 -13.00 -3.21
CA VAL A 102 27.29 -13.90 -2.30
C VAL A 102 26.04 -14.49 -2.94
N THR A 103 25.31 -13.70 -3.73
CA THR A 103 24.10 -14.15 -4.43
C THR A 103 24.42 -15.19 -5.51
N ASP A 104 25.47 -14.98 -6.29
CA ASP A 104 25.95 -15.97 -7.27
C ASP A 104 26.41 -17.27 -6.60
N PHE A 105 27.14 -17.15 -5.48
CA PHE A 105 27.54 -18.30 -4.69
C PHE A 105 26.32 -19.05 -4.14
N ALA A 106 25.34 -18.33 -3.57
CA ALA A 106 24.12 -18.90 -3.03
C ALA A 106 23.31 -19.64 -4.11
N TYR A 107 23.27 -19.13 -5.35
CA TYR A 107 22.64 -19.81 -6.48
C TYR A 107 23.28 -21.17 -6.80
N LYS A 108 24.60 -21.28 -6.59
CA LYS A 108 25.39 -22.50 -6.89
C LYS A 108 25.42 -23.49 -5.72
N ASP A 109 25.42 -23.01 -4.48
CA ASP A 109 25.60 -23.81 -3.25
C ASP A 109 24.27 -24.23 -2.60
N LEU A 110 23.20 -23.44 -2.73
CA LEU A 110 21.92 -23.73 -2.08
C LEU A 110 21.01 -24.58 -2.98
N GLU A 111 20.25 -25.48 -2.34
CA GLU A 111 19.11 -26.14 -2.99
C GLU A 111 18.13 -25.12 -3.58
N PRO A 112 17.44 -25.42 -4.70
CA PRO A 112 16.61 -24.45 -5.41
C PRO A 112 15.56 -23.73 -4.54
N PHE A 113 14.89 -24.44 -3.64
CA PHE A 113 13.89 -23.86 -2.73
C PHE A 113 14.52 -23.01 -1.62
N ASN A 114 15.76 -23.31 -1.19
CA ASN A 114 16.51 -22.49 -0.25
C ASN A 114 17.02 -21.22 -0.93
N PHE A 115 17.45 -21.32 -2.20
CA PHE A 115 17.78 -20.15 -3.01
C PHE A 115 16.55 -19.27 -3.26
N GLN A 116 15.38 -19.85 -3.51
CA GLN A 116 14.15 -19.08 -3.61
C GLN A 116 13.86 -18.32 -2.30
N PHE A 117 14.04 -18.95 -1.14
CA PHE A 117 13.97 -18.25 0.14
C PHE A 117 15.01 -17.13 0.28
N PHE A 118 16.25 -17.37 -0.17
CA PHE A 118 17.29 -16.35 -0.21
C PHE A 118 16.84 -15.13 -1.02
N VAL A 119 16.20 -15.35 -2.16
CA VAL A 119 15.76 -14.30 -3.09
C VAL A 119 14.49 -13.58 -2.61
N TYR A 120 13.52 -14.26 -2.00
CA TYR A 120 12.25 -13.64 -1.57
C TYR A 120 12.21 -13.19 -0.10
N SER A 121 13.15 -13.63 0.74
CA SER A 121 13.21 -13.26 2.17
C SER A 121 14.53 -12.55 2.49
N VAL A 122 15.66 -13.23 2.27
CA VAL A 122 16.98 -12.74 2.74
C VAL A 122 17.37 -11.45 2.05
N ILE A 123 17.39 -11.41 0.71
CA ILE A 123 17.75 -10.19 -0.05
C ILE A 123 16.76 -9.04 0.27
N PRO A 124 15.42 -9.22 0.16
CA PRO A 124 14.48 -8.15 0.47
C PRO A 124 14.59 -7.63 1.91
N SER A 125 14.89 -8.47 2.90
CA SER A 125 15.04 -8.02 4.29
C SER A 125 16.21 -7.03 4.49
N ILE A 126 17.31 -7.17 3.73
CA ILE A 126 18.44 -6.21 3.72
C ILE A 126 17.98 -4.84 3.20
N PHE A 127 16.99 -4.82 2.31
CA PHE A 127 16.45 -3.62 1.69
C PHE A 127 15.04 -3.29 2.20
N GLY A 128 14.67 -3.76 3.40
CA GLY A 128 13.41 -3.43 4.06
C GLY A 128 12.16 -3.69 3.20
N PHE A 129 12.21 -4.79 2.44
CA PHE A 129 11.20 -5.22 1.49
C PHE A 129 10.77 -4.11 0.51
N PHE A 130 11.69 -3.21 0.16
CA PHE A 130 11.49 -2.15 -0.83
C PHE A 130 10.39 -1.13 -0.46
N SER A 131 10.07 -1.02 0.84
CA SER A 131 8.86 -0.32 1.31
C SER A 131 8.89 1.22 1.19
N CYS A 132 10.03 1.84 0.90
CA CYS A 132 10.15 3.29 0.71
C CYS A 132 11.30 3.70 -0.22
N HIS A 133 11.45 5.01 -0.46
CA HIS A 133 12.49 5.56 -1.32
C HIS A 133 13.92 5.14 -0.90
N GLU A 134 14.27 5.28 0.38
CA GLU A 134 15.62 4.96 0.86
C GLU A 134 15.96 3.49 0.63
N HIS A 135 14.98 2.60 0.84
CA HIS A 135 15.11 1.17 0.57
C HIS A 135 15.34 0.87 -0.91
N LEU A 136 14.59 1.53 -1.80
CA LEU A 136 14.77 1.40 -3.25
C LEU A 136 16.13 1.92 -3.72
N ALA A 137 16.62 3.02 -3.15
CA ALA A 137 17.90 3.60 -3.53
C ALA A 137 19.07 2.66 -3.22
N TYR A 138 19.08 2.03 -2.04
CA TYR A 138 20.10 1.02 -1.71
C TYR A 138 19.93 -0.27 -2.52
N ALA A 139 18.69 -0.75 -2.67
CA ALA A 139 18.42 -1.94 -3.47
C ALA A 139 18.87 -1.78 -4.93
N TYR A 140 18.63 -0.60 -5.51
CA TYR A 140 19.00 -0.31 -6.88
C TYR A 140 20.50 -0.51 -7.15
N GLN A 141 21.36 -0.09 -6.22
CA GLN A 141 22.82 -0.29 -6.36
C GLN A 141 23.19 -1.77 -6.44
N PHE A 142 22.61 -2.60 -5.57
CA PHE A 142 22.78 -4.05 -5.62
C PHE A 142 22.24 -4.66 -6.92
N TYR A 143 21.05 -4.26 -7.35
CA TYR A 143 20.46 -4.81 -8.57
C TYR A 143 21.18 -4.38 -9.85
N MET A 144 21.83 -3.20 -9.88
CA MET A 144 22.75 -2.86 -10.95
C MET A 144 23.91 -3.85 -11.04
N ASP A 145 24.52 -4.20 -9.90
CA ASP A 145 25.60 -5.18 -9.84
C ASP A 145 25.15 -6.58 -10.24
N VAL A 146 23.96 -7.01 -9.79
CA VAL A 146 23.33 -8.27 -10.23
C VAL A 146 23.19 -8.28 -11.74
N VAL A 147 22.58 -7.23 -12.31
CA VAL A 147 22.38 -7.12 -13.74
C VAL A 147 23.73 -7.16 -14.43
N MET A 148 24.75 -6.40 -14.02
CA MET A 148 26.02 -6.33 -14.74
C MET A 148 26.85 -7.62 -14.62
N LYS A 149 26.93 -8.22 -13.43
CA LYS A 149 27.92 -9.26 -13.12
C LYS A 149 27.39 -10.70 -13.26
N LEU A 150 26.09 -10.93 -13.04
CA LEU A 150 25.57 -12.29 -12.96
C LEU A 150 25.08 -12.85 -14.31
N PRO A 151 25.02 -14.20 -14.48
CA PRO A 151 24.44 -14.82 -15.67
C PRO A 151 22.94 -14.51 -15.82
N SER A 152 22.45 -14.44 -17.07
CA SER A 152 21.08 -13.98 -17.36
C SER A 152 19.98 -14.79 -16.65
N ASN A 153 20.14 -16.10 -16.57
CA ASN A 153 19.21 -16.98 -15.86
C ASN A 153 19.14 -16.68 -14.35
N VAL A 154 20.22 -16.19 -13.74
CA VAL A 154 20.24 -15.79 -12.32
C VAL A 154 19.63 -14.40 -12.15
N VAL A 155 19.94 -13.47 -13.08
CA VAL A 155 19.41 -12.10 -13.08
C VAL A 155 17.88 -12.10 -13.06
N GLU A 156 17.23 -12.89 -13.92
CA GLU A 156 15.77 -12.96 -13.97
C GLU A 156 15.15 -13.45 -12.64
N ILE A 157 15.76 -14.44 -11.99
CA ILE A 157 15.28 -14.97 -10.71
C ILE A 157 15.42 -13.90 -9.62
N VAL A 158 16.59 -13.26 -9.54
CA VAL A 158 16.95 -12.32 -8.47
C VAL A 158 16.19 -10.99 -8.60
N LEU A 159 15.93 -10.52 -9.83
CA LEU A 159 15.15 -9.29 -10.06
C LEU A 159 13.67 -9.45 -9.73
N LYS A 160 13.12 -10.66 -9.79
CA LYS A 160 11.68 -10.89 -9.68
C LYS A 160 11.05 -10.31 -8.40
N PRO A 161 11.57 -10.53 -7.18
CA PRO A 161 11.05 -9.89 -5.96
C PRO A 161 11.03 -8.36 -6.01
N PHE A 162 12.04 -7.73 -6.62
CA PHE A 162 12.10 -6.27 -6.72
C PHE A 162 10.90 -5.74 -7.51
N PHE A 163 10.62 -6.35 -8.66
CA PHE A 163 9.49 -5.98 -9.52
C PHE A 163 8.12 -6.47 -9.01
N LEU A 164 8.07 -7.42 -8.07
CA LEU A 164 6.82 -7.91 -7.45
C LEU A 164 6.44 -7.17 -6.16
N SER A 165 7.23 -6.17 -5.73
CA SER A 165 6.91 -5.36 -4.55
C SER A 165 5.83 -4.31 -4.84
N SER A 166 5.24 -3.73 -3.80
CA SER A 166 4.15 -2.75 -3.98
C SER A 166 4.53 -1.50 -4.76
N VAL A 167 5.82 -1.19 -4.88
CA VAL A 167 6.31 -0.01 -5.62
C VAL A 167 5.98 -0.06 -7.11
N THR A 168 5.69 -1.25 -7.66
CA THR A 168 5.23 -1.43 -9.04
C THR A 168 3.71 -1.48 -9.18
N LEU A 169 2.97 -1.28 -8.08
CA LEU A 169 1.51 -1.41 -8.04
C LEU A 169 0.80 -0.54 -9.08
N TYR A 170 1.19 0.72 -9.23
CA TYR A 170 0.53 1.62 -10.19
C TYR A 170 0.63 1.11 -11.62
N TYR A 171 1.79 0.56 -12.00
CA TYR A 171 1.98 -0.06 -13.31
C TYR A 171 1.11 -1.31 -13.48
N VAL A 172 1.15 -2.21 -12.49
CA VAL A 172 0.37 -3.46 -12.53
C VAL A 172 -1.14 -3.19 -12.58
N GLU A 173 -1.64 -2.28 -11.74
CA GLU A 173 -3.06 -1.92 -11.70
C GLU A 173 -3.51 -1.25 -12.99
N ALA A 174 -2.70 -0.38 -13.59
CA ALA A 174 -3.08 0.24 -14.86
C ALA A 174 -3.23 -0.80 -15.99
N VAL A 175 -2.27 -1.73 -16.10
CA VAL A 175 -2.38 -2.85 -17.06
C VAL A 175 -3.57 -3.76 -16.71
N TYR A 176 -3.82 -4.02 -15.42
CA TYR A 176 -4.98 -4.78 -14.97
C TYR A 176 -6.31 -4.10 -15.32
N GLU A 177 -6.44 -2.78 -15.15
CA GLU A 177 -7.66 -2.04 -15.48
C GLU A 177 -7.93 -2.03 -16.99
N ASP A 178 -6.88 -1.95 -17.82
CA ASP A 178 -7.01 -2.15 -19.26
C ASP A 178 -7.53 -3.56 -19.55
N VAL A 179 -6.88 -4.61 -19.02
CA VAL A 179 -7.32 -6.02 -19.15
C VAL A 179 -8.76 -6.21 -18.66
N ASN A 180 -9.13 -5.58 -17.55
CA ASN A 180 -10.48 -5.64 -17.03
C ASN A 180 -11.48 -5.05 -18.03
N THR A 181 -11.15 -3.91 -18.64
CA THR A 181 -12.01 -3.19 -19.57
C THR A 181 -12.20 -3.91 -20.90
N TYR A 182 -11.13 -4.35 -21.56
CA TYR A 182 -11.23 -4.93 -22.90
C TYR A 182 -11.39 -6.46 -22.91
N PHE A 183 -10.95 -7.16 -21.85
CA PHE A 183 -10.84 -8.63 -21.84
C PHE A 183 -11.81 -9.30 -20.86
N CYS A 184 -11.96 -8.82 -19.62
CA CYS A 184 -12.80 -9.50 -18.62
C CYS A 184 -14.31 -9.43 -18.88
N HIS A 185 -14.74 -8.49 -19.73
CA HIS A 185 -16.14 -8.32 -20.14
C HIS A 185 -16.47 -8.99 -21.49
N ASP A 186 -15.50 -9.63 -22.15
CA ASP A 186 -15.73 -10.33 -23.40
C ASP A 186 -16.21 -11.76 -23.14
N ILE A 187 -17.51 -11.99 -23.36
CA ILE A 187 -18.19 -13.27 -23.15
C ILE A 187 -17.53 -14.40 -23.96
N GLN A 188 -16.95 -14.09 -25.12
CA GLN A 188 -16.30 -15.09 -25.97
C GLN A 188 -15.05 -15.69 -25.30
N LEU A 189 -14.51 -15.01 -24.28
CA LEU A 189 -13.32 -15.47 -23.56
C LEU A 189 -13.64 -16.38 -22.37
N ALA A 190 -14.92 -16.48 -21.99
CA ALA A 190 -15.38 -17.45 -21.00
C ALA A 190 -15.64 -18.84 -21.61
N GLU A 191 -15.56 -18.97 -22.93
CA GLU A 191 -15.70 -20.26 -23.61
C GLU A 191 -14.50 -21.18 -23.33
N LYS A 192 -14.77 -22.48 -23.13
CA LYS A 192 -13.72 -23.48 -22.88
C LYS A 192 -12.69 -23.57 -24.02
N ASN A 193 -13.12 -23.28 -25.25
CA ASN A 193 -12.30 -23.34 -26.46
C ASN A 193 -12.20 -21.95 -27.08
N LEU A 194 -11.32 -21.11 -26.52
CA LEU A 194 -11.01 -19.78 -27.04
C LEU A 194 -10.51 -19.84 -28.50
N PRO A 195 -11.19 -19.17 -29.45
CA PRO A 195 -10.69 -19.04 -30.81
C PRO A 195 -9.31 -18.35 -30.85
N ALA A 196 -8.37 -18.89 -31.62
CA ALA A 196 -7.02 -18.32 -31.73
C ALA A 196 -7.01 -16.86 -32.20
N ALA A 197 -7.98 -16.47 -33.05
CA ALA A 197 -8.15 -15.10 -33.51
C ALA A 197 -8.46 -14.12 -32.36
N ASN A 198 -9.29 -14.54 -31.40
CA ASN A 198 -9.62 -13.71 -30.22
C ASN A 198 -8.40 -13.54 -29.32
N ILE A 199 -7.66 -14.64 -29.08
CA ILE A 199 -6.41 -14.59 -28.31
C ILE A 199 -5.42 -13.60 -28.96
N GLU A 200 -5.27 -13.65 -30.28
CA GLU A 200 -4.39 -12.74 -31.04
C GLU A 200 -4.79 -11.26 -30.89
N ILE A 201 -6.09 -10.93 -30.99
CA ILE A 201 -6.59 -9.56 -30.85
C ILE A 201 -6.31 -9.02 -29.43
N HIS A 202 -6.63 -9.81 -28.42
CA HIS A 202 -6.41 -9.43 -27.01
C HIS A 202 -4.93 -9.35 -26.67
N ALA A 203 -4.09 -10.22 -27.25
CA ALA A 203 -2.64 -10.20 -27.07
C ALA A 203 -2.00 -8.92 -27.64
N LYS A 204 -2.45 -8.46 -28.81
CA LYS A 204 -2.00 -7.17 -29.38
C LYS A 204 -2.38 -6.00 -28.48
N THR A 205 -3.60 -6.00 -27.97
CA THR A 205 -4.10 -4.96 -27.06
C THR A 205 -3.31 -4.95 -25.75
N LEU A 206 -3.02 -6.14 -25.19
CA LEU A 206 -2.16 -6.29 -24.02
C LEU A 206 -0.75 -5.74 -24.26
N SER A 207 -0.11 -6.07 -25.39
CA SER A 207 1.21 -5.53 -25.73
C SER A 207 1.23 -4.00 -25.75
N VAL A 208 0.19 -3.37 -26.30
CA VAL A 208 0.08 -1.90 -26.32
C VAL A 208 -0.12 -1.35 -24.90
N SER A 209 -0.98 -1.98 -24.10
CA SER A 209 -1.21 -1.58 -22.70
C SER A 209 0.08 -1.66 -21.86
N ILE A 210 0.86 -2.73 -22.01
CA ILE A 210 2.15 -2.91 -21.33
C ILE A 210 3.07 -1.72 -21.61
N ILE A 211 3.23 -1.35 -22.88
CA ILE A 211 4.15 -0.28 -23.29
C ILE A 211 3.65 1.08 -22.82
N ASN A 212 2.35 1.37 -23.02
CA ASN A 212 1.76 2.67 -22.69
C ASN A 212 1.84 2.99 -21.19
N ASN A 213 1.83 1.97 -20.34
CA ASN A 213 1.83 2.14 -18.89
C ASN A 213 3.24 2.11 -18.26
N LEU A 214 4.32 1.91 -19.03
CA LEU A 214 5.70 1.82 -18.48
C LEU A 214 6.11 3.03 -17.65
N CYS A 215 5.62 4.23 -17.95
CA CYS A 215 5.90 5.45 -17.16
C CYS A 215 5.42 5.37 -15.71
N LEU A 216 4.56 4.41 -15.37
CA LEU A 216 4.07 4.13 -14.02
C LEU A 216 5.00 3.21 -13.21
N LEU A 217 6.13 2.77 -13.77
CA LEU A 217 7.18 2.12 -13.01
C LEU A 217 8.05 3.18 -12.30
N PRO A 218 8.54 2.91 -11.07
CA PRO A 218 9.51 3.78 -10.43
C PRO A 218 10.79 3.94 -11.27
N ILE A 219 11.45 5.09 -11.16
CA ILE A 219 12.67 5.37 -11.95
C ILE A 219 13.77 4.32 -11.77
N THR A 220 13.91 3.75 -10.58
CA THR A 220 14.87 2.67 -10.30
C THR A 220 14.59 1.42 -11.14
N HIS A 221 13.32 1.10 -11.38
CA HIS A 221 12.90 -0.05 -12.17
C HIS A 221 13.12 0.22 -13.66
N LEU A 222 12.72 1.40 -14.15
CA LEU A 222 12.97 1.81 -15.54
C LEU A 222 14.47 1.79 -15.87
N ASN A 223 15.31 2.31 -14.98
CA ASN A 223 16.75 2.30 -15.17
C ASN A 223 17.33 0.87 -15.22
N LEU A 224 16.77 -0.08 -14.46
CA LEU A 224 17.18 -1.49 -14.57
C LEU A 224 16.74 -2.13 -15.89
N LEU A 225 15.56 -1.79 -16.42
CA LEU A 225 15.15 -2.26 -17.75
C LEU A 225 16.08 -1.71 -18.84
N ILE A 226 16.47 -0.44 -18.77
CA ILE A 226 17.47 0.16 -19.67
C ILE A 226 18.83 -0.53 -19.49
N LEU A 227 19.23 -0.84 -18.26
CA LEU A 227 20.49 -1.53 -17.98
C LEU A 227 20.51 -2.97 -18.54
N LEU A 228 19.38 -3.68 -18.50
CA LEU A 228 19.23 -4.98 -19.17
C LEU A 228 19.47 -4.84 -20.68
N SER A 229 18.91 -3.80 -21.31
CA SER A 229 19.16 -3.50 -22.74
C SER A 229 20.65 -3.27 -23.00
N HIS A 230 21.33 -2.46 -22.17
CA HIS A 230 22.77 -2.24 -22.28
C HIS A 230 23.62 -3.50 -22.07
N LYS A 231 23.14 -4.46 -21.26
CA LYS A 231 23.79 -5.76 -21.09
C LYS A 231 23.58 -6.71 -22.29
N GLY A 232 22.70 -6.37 -23.22
CA GLY A 232 22.43 -7.14 -24.43
C GLY A 232 21.13 -7.94 -24.40
N TYR A 233 20.22 -7.65 -23.46
CA TYR A 233 18.85 -8.17 -23.56
C TYR A 233 18.12 -7.43 -24.69
N THR A 234 17.45 -8.18 -25.55
CA THR A 234 16.53 -7.63 -26.54
C THR A 234 15.28 -7.10 -25.87
N ASP A 235 14.60 -6.12 -26.50
CA ASP A 235 13.32 -5.61 -26.01
C ASP A 235 12.30 -6.74 -25.77
N CYS A 236 12.30 -7.75 -26.65
CA CYS A 236 11.45 -8.94 -26.52
C CYS A 236 11.75 -9.75 -25.25
N GLN A 237 13.02 -9.90 -24.87
CA GLN A 237 13.40 -10.60 -23.63
C GLN A 237 13.01 -9.78 -22.38
N ILE A 238 13.13 -8.46 -22.45
CA ILE A 238 12.72 -7.57 -21.36
C ILE A 238 11.19 -7.61 -21.18
N ILE A 239 10.44 -7.56 -22.28
CA ILE A 239 8.97 -7.73 -22.28
C ILE A 239 8.60 -9.12 -21.79
N GLU A 240 9.30 -10.17 -22.22
CA GLU A 240 9.09 -11.54 -21.73
C GLU A 240 9.29 -11.63 -20.21
N PHE A 241 10.33 -11.01 -19.67
CA PHE A 241 10.56 -10.91 -18.23
C PHE A 241 9.39 -10.18 -17.53
N LEU A 242 9.01 -8.99 -18.02
CA LEU A 242 7.89 -8.23 -17.43
C LEU A 242 6.59 -9.04 -17.45
N VAL A 243 6.28 -9.71 -18.56
CA VAL A 243 5.05 -10.50 -18.68
C VAL A 243 5.10 -11.73 -17.79
N LYS A 244 6.12 -12.58 -17.90
CA LYS A 244 6.19 -13.86 -17.18
C LYS A 244 6.48 -13.71 -15.70
N SER A 245 7.39 -12.81 -15.34
CA SER A 245 7.89 -12.69 -13.97
C SER A 245 7.11 -11.68 -13.14
N VAL A 246 6.44 -10.70 -13.76
CA VAL A 246 5.77 -9.60 -13.06
C VAL A 246 4.26 -9.62 -13.28
N LEU A 247 3.81 -9.43 -14.53
CA LEU A 247 2.40 -9.23 -14.85
C LEU A 247 1.58 -10.50 -14.68
N ILE A 248 2.03 -11.66 -15.16
CA ILE A 248 1.28 -12.91 -15.00
C ILE A 248 1.01 -13.22 -13.52
N PRO A 249 2.01 -13.25 -12.62
CA PRO A 249 1.77 -13.49 -11.20
C PRO A 249 0.82 -12.46 -10.57
N GLN A 250 1.06 -11.17 -10.80
CA GLN A 250 0.31 -10.09 -10.14
C GLN A 250 -1.11 -9.95 -10.70
N ILE A 251 -1.30 -9.94 -12.02
CA ILE A 251 -2.62 -9.86 -12.63
C ILE A 251 -3.43 -11.13 -12.36
N SER A 252 -2.80 -12.31 -12.33
CA SER A 252 -3.51 -13.54 -11.92
C SER A 252 -3.96 -13.47 -10.47
N MET A 253 -3.15 -12.89 -9.57
CA MET A 253 -3.55 -12.63 -8.19
C MET A 253 -4.73 -11.64 -8.13
N LEU A 254 -4.69 -10.54 -8.90
CA LEU A 254 -5.77 -9.55 -8.95
C LEU A 254 -7.07 -10.13 -9.54
N LEU A 255 -6.99 -10.90 -10.64
CA LEU A 255 -8.11 -11.62 -11.23
C LEU A 255 -8.69 -12.65 -10.27
N ASN A 256 -7.82 -13.34 -9.51
CA ASN A 256 -8.26 -14.25 -8.48
C ASN A 256 -8.98 -13.49 -7.36
N ALA A 257 -8.45 -12.37 -6.87
CA ALA A 257 -9.12 -11.53 -5.88
C ALA A 257 -10.38 -10.80 -6.40
N SER A 258 -10.61 -10.77 -7.71
CA SER A 258 -11.76 -10.12 -8.34
C SER A 258 -12.88 -11.13 -8.68
N HIS A 259 -13.94 -10.64 -9.31
CA HIS A 259 -15.07 -11.48 -9.73
C HIS A 259 -14.76 -12.29 -11.00
N PHE A 260 -13.59 -12.08 -11.62
CA PHE A 260 -13.20 -12.64 -12.91
C PHE A 260 -12.20 -13.79 -12.79
N SER A 261 -12.16 -14.52 -11.67
CA SER A 261 -11.18 -15.59 -11.46
C SER A 261 -11.23 -16.73 -12.48
N ASN A 262 -12.35 -16.90 -13.19
CA ASN A 262 -12.45 -17.87 -14.29
C ASN A 262 -11.59 -17.49 -15.51
N HIS A 263 -11.22 -16.22 -15.66
CA HIS A 263 -10.45 -15.72 -16.80
C HIS A 263 -8.94 -15.92 -16.67
N ILE A 264 -8.43 -16.38 -15.52
CA ILE A 264 -6.98 -16.51 -15.27
C ILE A 264 -6.30 -17.36 -16.35
N ASN A 265 -6.87 -18.51 -16.71
CA ASN A 265 -6.29 -19.39 -17.73
C ASN A 265 -6.29 -18.77 -19.12
N ALA A 266 -7.35 -18.02 -19.46
CA ALA A 266 -7.45 -17.31 -20.72
C ALA A 266 -6.43 -16.16 -20.79
N PHE A 267 -6.28 -15.43 -19.67
CA PHE A 267 -5.33 -14.33 -19.54
C PHE A 267 -3.89 -14.83 -19.70
N ILE A 268 -3.52 -15.96 -19.07
CA ILE A 268 -2.19 -16.56 -19.23
C ILE A 268 -1.90 -16.85 -20.71
N LYS A 269 -2.85 -17.45 -21.44
CA LYS A 269 -2.69 -17.71 -22.89
C LYS A 269 -2.53 -16.42 -23.70
N VAL A 270 -3.30 -15.38 -23.40
CA VAL A 270 -3.18 -14.06 -24.04
C VAL A 270 -1.83 -13.41 -23.74
N ALA A 271 -1.36 -13.50 -22.50
CA ALA A 271 -0.07 -12.98 -22.08
C ALA A 271 1.10 -13.72 -22.76
N GLU A 272 1.05 -15.05 -22.81
CA GLU A 272 2.03 -15.86 -23.55
C GLU A 272 2.04 -15.50 -25.04
N ARG A 273 0.85 -15.36 -25.65
CA ARG A 273 0.74 -14.94 -27.04
C ARG A 273 1.28 -13.54 -27.29
N SER A 274 1.11 -12.60 -26.36
CA SER A 274 1.67 -11.24 -26.51
C SER A 274 3.20 -11.23 -26.57
N ILE A 275 3.86 -12.19 -25.91
CA ILE A 275 5.32 -12.37 -25.98
C ILE A 275 5.70 -12.89 -27.38
N GLU A 276 4.96 -13.85 -27.93
CA GLU A 276 5.20 -14.41 -29.27
C GLU A 276 5.03 -13.36 -30.38
N ILE A 277 4.02 -12.49 -30.25
CA ILE A 277 3.79 -11.37 -31.18
C ILE A 277 4.97 -10.40 -31.13
N CYS A 278 5.46 -10.08 -29.93
CA CYS A 278 6.63 -9.22 -29.74
C CYS A 278 7.89 -9.82 -30.38
N LYS A 279 8.13 -11.13 -30.18
CA LYS A 279 9.24 -11.86 -30.83
C LYS A 279 9.15 -11.85 -32.36
N SER A 280 7.93 -11.94 -32.89
CA SER A 280 7.68 -11.98 -34.34
C SER A 280 7.76 -10.61 -35.00
N ASN A 281 7.48 -9.53 -34.25
CA ASN A 281 7.50 -8.14 -34.73
C ASN A 281 8.36 -7.26 -33.81
N PRO A 282 9.69 -7.45 -33.78
CA PRO A 282 10.55 -6.63 -32.94
C PRO A 282 10.45 -5.15 -33.36
N SER A 283 10.26 -4.27 -32.38
CA SER A 283 10.22 -2.83 -32.62
C SER A 283 11.55 -2.35 -33.18
N LYS A 284 11.50 -1.48 -34.20
CA LYS A 284 12.71 -0.84 -34.75
C LYS A 284 13.29 0.23 -33.82
N ASN A 285 12.45 0.81 -32.96
CA ASN A 285 12.85 1.79 -31.97
C ASN A 285 12.91 1.11 -30.60
N PRO A 286 13.92 1.44 -29.77
CA PRO A 286 14.09 0.75 -28.52
C PRO A 286 13.05 1.27 -27.51
N VAL A 287 12.16 0.38 -27.09
CA VAL A 287 10.91 0.73 -26.37
C VAL A 287 11.18 1.46 -25.06
N PHE A 288 12.29 1.11 -24.39
CA PHE A 288 12.57 1.53 -23.02
C PHE A 288 13.34 2.85 -22.91
N TYR A 289 13.83 3.41 -24.01
CA TYR A 289 14.61 4.65 -23.99
C TYR A 289 13.65 5.85 -24.03
N ASN A 290 13.94 6.87 -23.24
CA ASN A 290 13.16 8.12 -23.11
C ASN A 290 11.84 8.02 -22.35
N ILE A 291 11.60 6.96 -21.57
CA ILE A 291 10.45 6.90 -20.67
C ILE A 291 10.82 7.56 -19.34
N ALA A 292 10.16 8.66 -19.02
CA ALA A 292 10.24 9.28 -17.70
C ALA A 292 9.25 8.62 -16.74
N SER A 293 9.69 8.28 -15.54
CA SER A 293 8.79 7.85 -14.47
C SER A 293 7.94 9.03 -14.01
N ILE A 294 6.65 8.79 -13.78
CA ILE A 294 5.74 9.75 -13.13
C ILE A 294 5.36 9.30 -11.71
N VAL A 295 6.00 8.24 -11.20
CA VAL A 295 5.69 7.66 -9.90
C VAL A 295 6.74 8.07 -8.87
N ASP A 296 6.26 8.73 -7.83
CA ASP A 296 7.04 9.10 -6.66
C ASP A 296 6.74 8.16 -5.49
N ILE A 297 7.81 7.55 -4.97
CA ILE A 297 7.75 6.74 -3.74
C ILE A 297 8.20 7.64 -2.58
N PRO A 298 7.42 7.77 -1.51
CA PRO A 298 7.76 8.67 -0.41
C PRO A 298 9.00 8.19 0.35
N ALA A 299 9.77 9.14 0.83
CA ALA A 299 10.82 8.92 1.81
C ALA A 299 10.22 8.81 3.22
N ARG A 300 10.92 8.12 4.12
CA ARG A 300 10.47 7.92 5.51
C ARG A 300 11.46 8.43 6.54
N SER A 301 12.74 8.43 6.22
CA SER A 301 13.78 8.85 7.15
C SER A 301 14.20 10.27 6.86
N SER A 302 14.58 10.52 5.62
CA SER A 302 15.18 11.78 5.19
C SER A 302 14.21 12.97 5.25
N ASP A 303 12.95 12.79 4.83
CA ASP A 303 11.88 13.80 4.94
C ASP A 303 11.51 14.15 6.39
N PHE A 304 11.82 13.26 7.34
CA PHE A 304 11.49 13.40 8.76
C PHE A 304 12.73 13.59 9.63
N GLU A 305 13.88 13.90 9.03
CA GLU A 305 15.18 14.08 9.68
C GLU A 305 15.61 12.92 10.58
N GLN A 306 15.13 11.70 10.32
CA GLN A 306 15.59 10.53 11.05
C GLN A 306 17.00 10.16 10.62
N HIS A 307 17.90 9.99 11.59
CA HIS A 307 19.27 9.52 11.34
C HIS A 307 19.37 8.00 11.11
N TYR A 308 18.23 7.31 11.09
CA TYR A 308 18.17 5.86 10.92
C TYR A 308 17.08 5.46 9.95
N ILE A 309 17.21 4.25 9.42
CA ILE A 309 16.21 3.58 8.60
C ILE A 309 15.74 2.33 9.33
N ARG A 310 14.43 2.08 9.32
CA ARG A 310 13.84 0.86 9.88
C ARG A 310 13.81 -0.27 8.85
N TYR A 311 14.10 -1.48 9.32
CA TYR A 311 14.03 -2.71 8.55
C TYR A 311 13.24 -3.76 9.33
N ILE A 312 12.71 -4.74 8.62
CA ILE A 312 12.18 -5.97 9.20
C ILE A 312 12.97 -7.16 8.65
N SER A 313 13.35 -8.06 9.53
CA SER A 313 14.15 -9.26 9.20
C SER A 313 13.89 -10.37 10.20
N THR A 314 14.55 -11.50 10.06
CA THR A 314 14.63 -12.59 11.06
C THR A 314 16.09 -12.96 11.33
N ILE A 315 16.34 -13.63 12.46
CA ILE A 315 17.67 -14.18 12.74
C ILE A 315 18.06 -15.22 11.68
N LEU A 316 17.09 -16.03 11.22
CA LEU A 316 17.30 -16.99 10.14
C LEU A 316 17.77 -16.31 8.84
N ASP A 317 17.19 -15.18 8.44
CA ASP A 317 17.62 -14.46 7.23
C ASP A 317 19.10 -14.08 7.31
N ALA A 318 19.51 -13.53 8.46
CA ALA A 318 20.91 -13.17 8.72
C ALA A 318 21.84 -14.39 8.78
N CYS A 319 21.40 -15.50 9.37
CA CYS A 319 22.18 -16.74 9.42
C CYS A 319 22.46 -17.31 8.03
N ILE A 320 21.45 -17.35 7.15
CA ILE A 320 21.62 -17.86 5.79
C ILE A 320 22.56 -16.94 5.01
N LEU A 321 22.37 -15.62 5.12
CA LEU A 321 23.25 -14.62 4.49
C LEU A 321 24.71 -14.79 4.94
N PHE A 322 24.93 -14.87 6.25
CA PHE A 322 26.26 -15.05 6.81
C PHE A 322 26.91 -16.38 6.39
N ALA A 323 26.14 -17.48 6.40
CA ALA A 323 26.65 -18.78 6.00
C ALA A 323 27.10 -18.82 4.53
N SER A 324 26.33 -18.19 3.62
CA SER A 324 26.73 -18.06 2.22
C SER A 324 27.93 -17.12 2.07
N ALA A 325 27.93 -15.97 2.76
CA ALA A 325 28.98 -14.98 2.66
C ALA A 325 30.34 -15.48 3.17
N ASN A 326 30.37 -16.12 4.34
CA ASN A 326 31.60 -16.60 4.98
C ASN A 326 32.34 -17.67 4.16
N LYS A 327 31.68 -18.27 3.16
CA LYS A 327 32.29 -19.25 2.24
C LYS A 327 32.94 -18.61 1.01
N CYS A 328 32.55 -17.40 0.63
CA CYS A 328 32.93 -16.82 -0.67
C CYS A 328 33.58 -15.43 -0.60
N ILE A 329 33.47 -14.72 0.53
CA ILE A 329 34.08 -13.40 0.72
C ILE A 329 34.77 -13.29 2.09
N GLU A 330 35.73 -12.39 2.22
CA GLU A 330 36.37 -12.08 3.49
C GLU A 330 35.51 -11.11 4.31
N LEU A 331 34.80 -11.64 5.31
CA LEU A 331 33.99 -10.82 6.21
C LEU A 331 34.85 -10.10 7.27
N PRO A 332 34.50 -8.87 7.66
CA PRO A 332 35.09 -8.19 8.81
C PRO A 332 35.19 -9.10 10.05
N LYS A 333 36.34 -9.11 10.73
CA LYS A 333 36.59 -9.97 11.91
C LYS A 333 35.52 -9.87 12.99
N ILE A 334 34.91 -8.69 13.15
CA ILE A 334 33.81 -8.48 14.10
C ILE A 334 32.56 -9.27 13.72
N LEU A 335 32.21 -9.34 12.44
CA LEU A 335 31.10 -10.14 11.95
C LEU A 335 31.38 -11.64 12.11
N VAL A 336 32.60 -12.09 11.83
CA VAL A 336 32.98 -13.49 12.04
C VAL A 336 32.83 -13.88 13.51
N LYS A 337 33.36 -13.07 14.44
CA LYS A 337 33.24 -13.33 15.89
C LYS A 337 31.79 -13.34 16.37
N LEU A 338 30.98 -12.39 15.91
CA LEU A 338 29.58 -12.29 16.29
C LEU A 338 28.73 -13.42 15.67
N GLY A 339 29.01 -13.81 14.43
CA GLY A 339 28.26 -14.85 13.71
C GLY A 339 28.41 -16.24 14.32
N LEU A 340 29.57 -16.54 14.93
CA LEU A 340 29.80 -17.80 15.66
C LEU A 340 28.88 -17.98 16.89
N SER A 341 28.32 -16.89 17.42
CA SER A 341 27.44 -16.92 18.59
C SER A 341 25.98 -17.22 18.28
N ILE A 342 25.61 -17.37 16.99
CA ILE A 342 24.22 -17.54 16.58
C ILE A 342 23.95 -19.01 16.30
N SER A 343 23.51 -19.72 17.33
CA SER A 343 23.03 -21.11 17.21
C SER A 343 21.54 -21.19 16.90
N ASP A 344 20.76 -20.19 17.30
CA ASP A 344 19.32 -20.16 17.10
C ASP A 344 18.96 -19.73 15.66
N LYS A 345 18.16 -20.56 14.99
CA LYS A 345 17.62 -20.34 13.65
C LYS A 345 16.14 -19.97 13.72
N SER A 346 15.77 -19.15 14.70
CA SER A 346 14.40 -18.71 14.86
C SER A 346 14.00 -17.77 13.72
N TYR A 347 12.82 -18.03 13.16
CA TYR A 347 12.19 -17.18 12.17
C TYR A 347 11.13 -16.33 12.86
N ILE A 348 11.57 -15.52 13.80
CA ILE A 348 10.74 -14.53 14.48
C ILE A 348 11.10 -13.19 13.86
N PRO A 349 10.12 -12.43 13.31
CA PRO A 349 10.40 -11.13 12.75
C PRO A 349 10.87 -10.16 13.83
N ILE A 350 11.87 -9.35 13.48
CA ILE A 350 12.47 -8.32 14.32
C ILE A 350 12.54 -7.00 13.55
N ILE A 351 12.33 -5.90 14.28
CA ILE A 351 12.52 -4.56 13.75
C ILE A 351 13.95 -4.11 14.06
N LEU A 352 14.67 -3.68 13.03
CA LEU A 352 16.03 -3.19 13.12
C LEU A 352 16.05 -1.69 12.83
N LYS A 353 16.91 -0.95 13.55
CA LYS A 353 17.24 0.44 13.23
C LYS A 353 18.70 0.47 12.75
N MET A 354 18.90 0.85 11.50
CA MET A 354 20.25 1.01 10.94
C MET A 354 20.57 2.48 10.74
N TYR A 355 21.81 2.86 11.04
CA TYR A 355 22.32 4.23 10.97
C TYR A 355 23.36 4.30 9.85
N PRO A 356 22.96 4.43 8.58
CA PRO A 356 23.91 4.52 7.48
C PRO A 356 24.72 5.82 7.58
N LYS A 357 25.98 5.79 7.10
CA LYS A 357 26.86 6.98 7.10
C LYS A 357 26.26 8.15 6.30
N MET A 358 25.57 7.85 5.20
CA MET A 358 24.87 8.81 4.37
C MET A 358 23.53 8.23 3.96
N LEU A 359 22.45 8.97 4.21
CA LEU A 359 21.14 8.65 3.65
C LEU A 359 21.13 9.00 2.17
N PRO A 360 20.41 8.24 1.32
CA PRO A 360 20.24 8.59 -0.08
C PRO A 360 19.60 9.97 -0.17
N ALA A 361 20.15 10.83 -1.02
CA ALA A 361 19.57 12.15 -1.22
C ALA A 361 18.20 12.00 -1.89
N VAL A 362 17.15 12.46 -1.22
CA VAL A 362 15.82 12.55 -1.83
C VAL A 362 15.83 13.72 -2.80
N THR A 363 15.63 13.40 -4.08
CA THR A 363 15.47 14.39 -5.16
C THR A 363 14.07 15.01 -5.20
N ILE A 364 13.09 14.40 -4.52
CA ILE A 364 11.68 14.73 -4.67
C ILE A 364 11.25 15.75 -3.59
N ASN A 365 10.63 16.85 -4.05
CA ASN A 365 9.88 17.80 -3.22
C ASN A 365 10.53 18.23 -1.91
N LYS A 366 11.83 18.53 -1.92
CA LYS A 366 12.24 19.64 -1.08
C LYS A 366 11.43 20.84 -1.58
N MET A 367 10.38 21.20 -0.87
CA MET A 367 9.99 22.59 -0.73
C MET A 367 11.22 23.31 -0.16
N THR A 368 12.26 23.47 -1.01
CA THR A 368 13.52 24.13 -0.67
C THR A 368 13.25 25.58 -0.32
N LYS A 369 12.11 26.07 -0.81
CA LYS A 369 11.49 27.33 -0.47
C LYS A 369 10.46 27.07 0.62
N ASN A 370 10.61 27.82 1.70
CA ASN A 370 9.57 28.02 2.69
C ASN A 370 8.26 28.43 1.99
N VAL A 371 7.13 27.96 2.51
CA VAL A 371 5.80 28.10 1.91
C VAL A 371 5.14 29.40 2.34
N VAL A 372 5.30 29.77 3.61
CA VAL A 372 4.60 30.88 4.26
C VAL A 372 5.54 32.04 4.52
N PHE A 373 6.70 31.78 5.12
CA PHE A 373 7.68 32.79 5.49
C PHE A 373 8.90 32.69 4.58
N GLU A 374 9.13 33.68 3.71
CA GLU A 374 10.40 33.77 2.97
C GLU A 374 11.58 33.61 3.93
N LYS A 375 12.63 32.88 3.51
CA LYS A 375 13.82 32.71 4.37
C LYS A 375 14.31 34.09 4.80
N PRO A 376 14.23 34.43 6.09
CA PRO A 376 14.69 35.74 6.52
C PRO A 376 16.18 35.79 6.23
N ASN A 377 16.60 36.66 5.30
CA ASN A 377 18.00 36.86 4.94
C ASN A 377 18.82 37.49 6.09
N LEU A 378 18.20 37.75 7.24
CA LEU A 378 18.75 38.48 8.37
C LEU A 378 18.43 37.71 9.66
N GLN A 379 19.43 37.04 10.24
CA GLN A 379 19.43 36.71 11.66
C GLN A 379 19.75 37.99 12.45
N ALA A 380 19.04 38.27 13.54
CA ALA A 380 19.47 39.34 14.43
C ALA A 380 20.78 38.90 15.12
N PRO A 381 21.65 39.86 15.48
CA PRO A 381 22.88 39.54 16.21
C PRO A 381 22.58 38.73 17.47
N GLU A 382 23.25 37.58 17.62
CA GLU A 382 23.24 36.80 18.86
C GLU A 382 24.18 37.45 19.89
N TYR A 383 23.58 38.10 20.88
CA TYR A 383 24.30 38.75 21.96
C TYR A 383 24.52 37.80 23.13
N LEU A 384 25.77 37.66 23.58
CA LEU A 384 26.11 36.94 24.81
C LEU A 384 26.24 37.95 25.96
N ILE A 385 25.13 38.24 26.64
CA ILE A 385 25.09 39.16 27.79
C ILE A 385 24.46 38.44 28.99
N PRO A 386 25.25 37.77 29.86
CA PRO A 386 24.73 36.96 30.97
C PRO A 386 23.85 37.72 31.98
N ALA A 387 24.05 39.04 32.12
CA ALA A 387 23.20 39.87 32.97
C ALA A 387 21.79 40.02 32.39
N PHE A 388 21.69 40.26 31.08
CA PHE A 388 20.40 40.40 30.39
C PHE A 388 19.69 39.06 30.24
N GLU A 389 20.40 37.97 29.98
CA GLU A 389 19.85 36.62 29.96
C GLU A 389 19.13 36.28 31.27
N ARG A 390 19.73 36.63 32.42
CA ARG A 390 19.10 36.41 33.74
C ARG A 390 17.82 37.22 33.91
N VAL A 391 17.82 38.48 33.46
CA VAL A 391 16.64 39.35 33.51
C VAL A 391 15.55 38.84 32.57
N TRP A 392 15.92 38.43 31.35
CA TRP A 392 15.00 37.86 30.38
C TRP A 392 14.32 36.59 30.91
N ARG A 393 15.06 35.63 31.45
CA ARG A 393 14.48 34.41 32.05
C ARG A 393 13.52 34.72 33.19
N TYR A 394 13.85 35.71 34.02
CA TYR A 394 12.93 36.16 35.07
C TYR A 394 11.63 36.69 34.46
N ILE A 395 11.71 37.54 33.43
CA ILE A 395 10.52 38.08 32.77
C ILE A 395 9.72 36.97 32.08
N ASP A 396 10.38 36.05 31.37
CA ASP A 396 9.77 34.95 30.64
C ASP A 396 8.92 34.07 31.56
N ILE A 397 9.49 33.61 32.69
CA ILE A 397 8.76 32.81 33.70
C ILE A 397 7.51 33.54 34.21
N ASN A 398 7.61 34.85 34.48
CA ASN A 398 6.47 35.62 34.96
C ASN A 398 5.43 35.86 33.85
N SER A 399 5.87 36.05 32.62
CA SER A 399 4.98 36.24 31.46
C SER A 399 4.18 34.97 31.14
N MET A 400 4.82 33.79 31.21
CA MET A 400 4.16 32.49 31.03
C MET A 400 3.06 32.24 32.06
N SER A 401 3.28 32.63 33.33
CA SER A 401 2.27 32.47 34.39
C SER A 401 0.98 33.27 34.15
N GLN A 402 1.05 34.30 33.30
CA GLN A 402 -0.06 35.18 32.95
C GLN A 402 -0.55 34.97 31.51
N ASN A 403 0.02 34.01 30.78
CA ASN A 403 -0.28 33.76 29.38
C ASN A 403 -0.05 35.00 28.48
N LEU A 404 1.00 35.77 28.78
CA LEU A 404 1.41 36.97 28.04
C LEU A 404 2.75 36.73 27.33
N THR A 405 2.98 37.44 26.23
CA THR A 405 4.34 37.57 25.68
C THR A 405 5.22 38.40 26.60
N VAL A 406 6.54 38.19 26.55
CA VAL A 406 7.52 38.98 27.32
C VAL A 406 7.33 40.48 27.10
N GLN A 407 7.08 40.90 25.86
CA GLN A 407 6.79 42.28 25.54
C GLN A 407 5.46 42.80 26.10
N ASN A 408 4.38 42.02 26.00
CA ASN A 408 3.09 42.40 26.59
C ASN A 408 3.18 42.47 28.11
N TRP A 409 3.92 41.57 28.74
CA TRP A 409 4.19 41.60 30.17
C TRP A 409 5.00 42.85 30.55
N CYS A 410 6.04 43.20 29.79
CA CYS A 410 6.82 44.43 29.99
C CYS A 410 5.96 45.70 29.85
N ASN A 411 4.99 45.71 28.92
CA ASN A 411 4.05 46.81 28.72
C ASN A 411 3.05 46.93 29.88
N GLN A 412 2.60 45.79 30.43
CA GLN A 412 1.71 45.76 31.60
C GLN A 412 2.45 46.05 32.92
N ASN A 413 3.78 45.89 32.96
CA ASN A 413 4.62 46.10 34.13
C ASN A 413 5.69 47.18 33.89
N PRO A 414 5.31 48.44 33.61
CA PRO A 414 6.24 49.51 33.23
C PRO A 414 7.25 49.86 34.33
N GLN A 415 6.94 49.56 35.60
CA GLN A 415 7.86 49.72 36.73
C GLN A 415 9.08 48.81 36.61
N VAL A 416 8.88 47.60 36.05
CA VAL A 416 9.95 46.61 35.83
C VAL A 416 10.70 46.94 34.55
N SER A 417 9.98 47.23 33.45
CA SER A 417 10.62 47.53 32.17
C SER A 417 11.45 48.82 32.22
N SER A 418 10.97 49.87 32.89
CA SER A 418 11.71 51.13 33.03
C SER A 418 13.00 51.00 33.85
N LYS A 419 13.08 50.04 34.78
CA LYS A 419 14.27 49.71 35.57
C LYS A 419 15.35 49.02 34.73
N PHE A 420 14.97 48.15 33.81
CA PHE A 420 15.90 47.35 33.00
C PHE A 420 16.23 48.00 31.65
N ASN A 421 15.29 48.72 31.02
CA ASN A 421 15.51 49.37 29.72
C ASN A 421 16.60 50.46 29.74
N LYS A 422 16.98 50.96 30.92
CA LYS A 422 18.10 51.90 31.09
C LYS A 422 19.45 51.22 31.33
N GLN A 423 19.48 49.89 31.45
CA GLN A 423 20.72 49.14 31.66
C GLN A 423 21.42 48.92 30.33
N PHE A 424 22.74 49.11 30.36
CA PHE A 424 23.63 48.90 29.25
C PHE A 424 24.70 47.87 29.64
N ALA A 425 24.98 46.93 28.76
CA ALA A 425 25.99 45.91 28.99
C ALA A 425 26.79 45.66 27.71
N LYS A 426 28.02 45.19 27.86
CA LYS A 426 28.86 44.82 26.71
C LYS A 426 28.55 43.40 26.26
N ASP A 427 28.44 43.21 24.94
CA ASP A 427 28.31 41.89 24.33
C ASP A 427 29.62 41.09 24.42
N LEU A 428 29.54 39.88 24.97
CA LEU A 428 30.68 39.00 25.20
C LEU A 428 30.89 37.94 24.09
N THR A 429 30.09 37.96 23.01
CA THR A 429 30.22 37.01 21.89
C THR A 429 31.66 37.00 21.33
N GLY A 430 32.23 35.83 21.06
CA GLY A 430 33.58 35.72 20.49
C GLY A 430 34.75 35.98 21.46
N LEU A 431 34.48 36.22 22.75
CA LEU A 431 35.49 36.08 23.81
C LEU A 431 35.72 34.60 24.14
N CYS A 432 36.89 34.24 24.66
CA CYS A 432 37.09 32.86 25.14
C CYS A 432 36.28 32.60 26.42
N GLU A 433 35.87 31.34 26.63
CA GLU A 433 35.02 30.93 27.76
C GLU A 433 35.57 31.38 29.12
N GLU A 434 36.89 31.27 29.34
CA GLU A 434 37.52 31.70 30.58
C GLU A 434 37.37 33.21 30.83
N CYS A 435 37.44 34.03 29.76
CA CYS A 435 37.25 35.47 29.86
C CYS A 435 35.80 35.87 30.08
N VAL A 436 34.84 35.13 29.49
CA VAL A 436 33.41 35.33 29.77
C VAL A 436 33.14 35.13 31.26
N THR A 437 33.67 34.06 31.86
CA THR A 437 33.55 33.78 33.30
C THR A 437 34.24 34.86 34.13
N LYS A 438 35.49 35.23 33.80
CA LYS A 438 36.21 36.31 34.50
C LYS A 438 35.45 37.63 34.49
N ILE A 439 34.93 38.05 33.34
CA ILE A 439 34.15 39.29 33.23
C ILE A 439 32.87 39.21 34.06
N THR A 440 32.20 38.06 34.06
CA THR A 440 30.98 37.82 34.86
C THR A 440 31.26 37.89 36.36
N ASP A 441 32.46 37.47 36.80
CA ASP A 441 32.97 37.58 38.17
C ASP A 441 33.52 38.97 38.52
N GLY A 442 33.56 39.93 37.59
CA GLY A 442 34.18 41.24 37.79
C GLY A 442 35.73 41.23 37.73
N LYS A 443 36.33 40.19 37.16
CA LYS A 443 37.78 40.04 36.92
C LYS A 443 38.17 40.49 35.51
N GLN A 444 39.43 40.85 35.31
CA GLN A 444 39.94 41.27 34.00
C GLN A 444 40.09 40.09 33.02
N PRO A 445 39.70 40.25 31.75
CA PRO A 445 39.93 39.27 30.68
C PRO A 445 41.39 39.31 30.19
N CYS A 446 41.78 38.35 29.36
CA CYS A 446 43.09 38.38 28.70
C CYS A 446 43.20 39.55 27.71
N GLU A 447 44.42 39.98 27.38
CA GLU A 447 44.67 41.14 26.53
C GLU A 447 43.95 41.09 25.17
N LYS A 448 43.89 39.91 24.54
CA LYS A 448 43.20 39.69 23.26
C LYS A 448 41.69 39.96 23.39
N CYS A 449 41.07 39.42 24.45
CA CYS A 449 39.66 39.61 24.75
C CYS A 449 39.36 41.06 25.19
N GLN A 450 40.27 41.70 25.92
CA GLN A 450 40.13 43.09 26.35
C GLN A 450 40.06 44.05 25.16
N LYS A 451 40.87 43.84 24.11
CA LYS A 451 40.79 44.63 22.87
C LYS A 451 39.42 44.51 22.21
N ILE A 452 38.95 43.27 22.01
CA ILE A 452 37.62 43.00 21.44
C ILE A 452 36.52 43.68 22.28
N LEU A 453 36.62 43.62 23.61
CA LEU A 453 35.64 44.21 24.52
C LEU A 453 35.66 45.74 24.49
N ASN A 454 36.82 46.36 24.28
CA ASN A 454 36.94 47.83 24.21
C ASN A 454 36.30 48.40 22.94
N ASP A 455 36.39 47.66 21.83
CA ASP A 455 35.87 48.09 20.52
C ASP A 455 34.36 47.85 20.36
N ARG A 456 33.73 47.13 21.29
CA ARG A 456 32.30 46.79 21.22
C ARG A 456 31.39 47.87 21.80
N PRO A 457 30.29 48.20 21.11
CA PRO A 457 29.27 49.09 21.67
C PRO A 457 28.60 48.44 22.89
N GLN A 458 28.14 49.28 23.80
CA GLN A 458 27.22 48.83 24.84
C GLN A 458 25.83 48.64 24.22
N ILE A 459 25.15 47.58 24.63
CA ILE A 459 23.83 47.20 24.14
C ILE A 459 22.83 47.48 25.25
N SER A 460 21.71 48.11 24.92
CA SER A 460 20.63 48.32 25.88
C SER A 460 19.86 47.02 26.11
N PHE A 461 19.21 46.87 27.27
CA PHE A 461 18.36 45.70 27.51
C PHE A 461 17.21 45.62 26.49
N ALA A 462 16.69 46.76 26.03
CA ALA A 462 15.62 46.81 25.03
C ALA A 462 16.08 46.28 23.65
N ASP A 463 17.29 46.65 23.21
CA ASP A 463 17.88 46.14 21.97
C ASP A 463 18.17 44.64 22.07
N TYR A 464 18.69 44.20 23.22
CA TYR A 464 18.89 42.78 23.51
C TYR A 464 17.55 42.00 23.45
N LEU A 465 16.51 42.52 24.09
CA LEU A 465 15.19 41.89 24.11
C LEU A 465 14.59 41.79 22.70
N CYS A 466 14.64 42.88 21.93
CA CYS A 466 14.15 42.91 20.54
C CYS A 466 14.91 41.92 19.65
N ALA A 467 16.24 41.84 19.76
CA ALA A 467 17.04 40.86 19.02
C ALA A 467 16.74 39.42 19.44
N HIS A 468 16.56 39.17 20.74
CA HIS A 468 16.23 37.86 21.29
C HIS A 468 14.84 37.39 20.84
N GLU A 469 13.81 38.23 20.98
CA GLU A 469 12.44 37.95 20.52
C GLU A 469 12.41 37.74 19.01
N TYR A 470 13.14 38.56 18.23
CA TYR A 470 13.25 38.38 16.80
C TYR A 470 13.86 37.02 16.43
N ASN A 471 14.95 36.60 17.08
CA ASN A 471 15.56 35.28 16.85
C ASN A 471 14.66 34.13 17.30
N GLN A 472 13.92 34.27 18.40
CA GLN A 472 12.93 33.29 18.84
C GLN A 472 11.81 33.14 17.83
N VAL A 473 11.29 34.24 17.29
CA VAL A 473 10.23 34.24 16.29
C VAL A 473 10.74 33.70 14.95
N ILE A 474 11.98 33.98 14.54
CA ILE A 474 12.61 33.31 13.40
C ILE A 474 12.65 31.80 13.62
N LYS A 475 13.09 31.35 14.80
CA LYS A 475 13.13 29.92 15.11
C LYS A 475 11.74 29.28 15.02
N GLN A 476 10.74 29.91 15.62
CA GLN A 476 9.34 29.47 15.53
C GLN A 476 8.84 29.43 14.08
N SER A 477 9.23 30.40 13.25
CA SER A 477 8.88 30.40 11.82
C SER A 477 9.53 29.23 11.07
N GLN A 478 10.78 28.89 11.40
CA GLN A 478 11.48 27.73 10.84
C GLN A 478 10.83 26.43 11.29
N ASP A 479 10.47 26.32 12.57
CA ASP A 479 9.77 25.16 13.12
C ASP A 479 8.38 25.01 12.46
N PHE A 480 7.67 26.11 12.19
CA PHE A 480 6.39 26.09 11.48
C PHE A 480 6.52 25.65 10.02
N GLU A 481 7.51 26.16 9.29
CA GLU A 481 7.80 25.70 7.92
C GLU A 481 8.16 24.21 7.88
N LYS A 482 8.98 23.78 8.85
CA LYS A 482 9.31 22.37 9.03
C LYS A 482 8.07 21.53 9.35
N MET A 483 7.18 22.01 10.22
CA MET A 483 5.90 21.34 10.50
C MET A 483 5.07 21.17 9.23
N ILE A 484 4.95 22.20 8.39
CA ILE A 484 4.23 22.11 7.10
C ILE A 484 4.85 21.04 6.20
N GLN A 485 6.18 21.00 6.11
CA GLN A 485 6.90 19.99 5.34
C GLN A 485 6.63 18.58 5.88
N LEU A 486 6.78 18.37 7.19
CA LEU A 486 6.52 17.09 7.85
C LEU A 486 5.07 16.62 7.61
N LYS A 487 4.09 17.53 7.71
CA LYS A 487 2.68 17.23 7.48
C LYS A 487 2.40 16.87 6.02
N SER A 488 3.04 17.57 5.08
CA SER A 488 2.96 17.24 3.64
C SER A 488 3.54 15.86 3.36
N SER A 489 4.74 15.55 3.85
CA SER A 489 5.36 14.23 3.69
C SER A 489 4.54 13.13 4.39
N LEU A 490 3.96 13.40 5.56
CA LEU A 490 3.07 12.47 6.24
C LEU A 490 1.80 12.20 5.44
N ASN A 491 1.22 13.20 4.78
CA ASN A 491 0.05 13.01 3.92
C ASN A 491 0.38 12.16 2.67
N LEU A 492 1.54 12.38 2.06
CA LEU A 492 2.03 11.53 0.97
C LEU A 492 2.24 10.08 1.44
N LEU A 493 2.82 9.90 2.62
CA LEU A 493 3.03 8.58 3.22
C LEU A 493 1.70 7.90 3.59
N LYS A 494 0.71 8.64 4.09
CA LYS A 494 -0.66 8.15 4.36
C LYS A 494 -1.36 7.70 3.07
N LYS A 495 -1.19 8.43 1.97
CA LYS A 495 -1.68 7.99 0.65
C LYS A 495 -0.96 6.73 0.18
N TRP A 496 0.35 6.65 0.40
CA TRP A 496 1.15 5.48 0.04
C TRP A 496 0.73 4.22 0.80
N ILE A 497 0.63 4.27 2.13
CA ILE A 497 0.14 3.14 2.92
C ILE A 497 -1.28 2.73 2.52
N SER A 498 -2.16 3.68 2.18
CA SER A 498 -3.49 3.33 1.66
C SER A 498 -3.44 2.51 0.37
N ASN A 499 -2.44 2.72 -0.50
CA ASN A 499 -2.26 1.93 -1.71
C ASN A 499 -1.68 0.54 -1.41
N VAL A 500 -0.70 0.48 -0.50
CA VAL A 500 -0.12 -0.79 -0.03
C VAL A 500 -1.18 -1.64 0.66
N ASP A 501 -2.05 -1.02 1.46
CA ASP A 501 -3.19 -1.65 2.11
C ASP A 501 -4.14 -2.28 1.08
N ARG A 502 -4.47 -1.54 0.01
CA ARG A 502 -5.29 -2.06 -1.06
C ARG A 502 -4.67 -3.30 -1.73
N LEU A 503 -3.37 -3.29 -2.01
CA LEU A 503 -2.68 -4.44 -2.60
C LEU A 503 -2.60 -5.62 -1.62
N TYR A 504 -2.30 -5.33 -0.35
CA TYR A 504 -2.27 -6.32 0.73
C TYR A 504 -3.63 -7.02 0.84
N ASP A 505 -4.72 -6.25 0.88
CA ASP A 505 -6.08 -6.80 0.93
C ASP A 505 -6.35 -7.69 -0.28
N LYS A 506 -5.98 -7.28 -1.50
CA LYS A 506 -6.12 -8.13 -2.70
C LYS A 506 -5.29 -9.41 -2.61
N THR A 507 -4.09 -9.33 -2.05
CA THR A 507 -3.23 -10.50 -1.82
C THR A 507 -3.89 -11.47 -0.84
N VAL A 508 -4.38 -10.97 0.29
CA VAL A 508 -5.10 -11.76 1.31
C VAL A 508 -6.36 -12.38 0.72
N LEU A 509 -7.20 -11.62 0.02
CA LEU A 509 -8.42 -12.11 -0.64
C LEU A 509 -8.12 -13.24 -1.65
N SER A 510 -7.04 -13.11 -2.42
CA SER A 510 -6.60 -14.15 -3.35
C SER A 510 -6.19 -15.42 -2.61
N ILE A 511 -5.44 -15.30 -1.50
CA ILE A 511 -5.04 -16.43 -0.65
C ILE A 511 -6.28 -17.07 -0.01
N GLU A 512 -7.16 -16.29 0.60
CA GLU A 512 -8.42 -16.72 1.22
C GLU A 512 -9.19 -17.61 0.25
N GLN A 513 -9.43 -17.14 -0.97
CA GLN A 513 -10.18 -17.91 -1.96
C GLN A 513 -9.50 -19.25 -2.28
N LYS A 514 -8.18 -19.24 -2.54
CA LYS A 514 -7.45 -20.47 -2.87
C LYS A 514 -7.51 -21.47 -1.72
N GLN A 515 -7.35 -21.02 -0.48
CA GLN A 515 -7.38 -21.89 0.70
C GLN A 515 -8.80 -22.39 1.02
N ILE A 516 -9.81 -21.53 0.95
CA ILE A 516 -11.22 -21.90 1.14
C ILE A 516 -11.63 -22.96 0.10
N MET A 517 -11.37 -22.72 -1.18
CA MET A 517 -11.71 -23.68 -2.24
C MET A 517 -11.01 -25.03 -2.03
N LYS A 518 -9.73 -25.02 -1.65
CA LYS A 518 -8.99 -26.27 -1.34
C LYS A 518 -9.57 -26.97 -0.12
N PHE A 519 -9.83 -26.24 0.96
CA PHE A 519 -10.32 -26.78 2.22
C PHE A 519 -11.71 -27.38 2.11
N VAL A 520 -12.66 -26.68 1.46
CA VAL A 520 -14.02 -27.20 1.29
C VAL A 520 -14.00 -28.45 0.38
N LYS A 521 -13.15 -28.45 -0.67
CA LYS A 521 -12.96 -29.62 -1.54
C LYS A 521 -12.37 -30.82 -0.81
N SER A 522 -11.33 -30.64 0.02
CA SER A 522 -10.66 -31.73 0.71
C SER A 522 -11.47 -32.28 1.89
N SER A 523 -12.15 -31.40 2.64
CA SER A 523 -12.90 -31.79 3.84
C SER A 523 -14.26 -32.41 3.51
N GLY A 524 -14.78 -32.14 2.30
CA GLY A 524 -16.15 -32.43 1.92
C GLY A 524 -17.13 -31.44 2.58
N PHE A 525 -18.20 -31.12 1.87
CA PHE A 525 -19.14 -30.07 2.29
C PHE A 525 -19.84 -30.36 3.65
N LYS A 526 -20.00 -31.63 4.05
CA LYS A 526 -20.62 -31.98 5.35
C LYS A 526 -19.74 -31.63 6.55
N ASN A 527 -18.42 -31.84 6.44
CA ASN A 527 -17.49 -31.67 7.55
C ASN A 527 -16.81 -30.30 7.56
N ALA A 528 -16.90 -29.57 6.44
CA ALA A 528 -16.38 -28.21 6.33
C ALA A 528 -17.24 -27.24 7.17
N THR A 529 -16.69 -26.76 8.28
CA THR A 529 -17.20 -25.63 9.06
C THR A 529 -16.22 -24.45 9.00
N PHE A 530 -16.73 -23.23 9.15
CA PHE A 530 -15.87 -22.04 9.16
C PHE A 530 -14.95 -22.03 10.38
N SER A 531 -15.41 -22.54 11.54
CA SER A 531 -14.55 -22.67 12.72
C SER A 531 -13.36 -23.60 12.47
N ASN A 532 -13.57 -24.73 11.76
CA ASN A 532 -12.50 -25.65 11.42
C ASN A 532 -11.50 -24.98 10.47
N PHE A 533 -12.01 -24.23 9.49
CA PHE A 533 -11.17 -23.43 8.59
C PHE A 533 -10.31 -22.42 9.37
N ILE A 534 -10.91 -21.60 10.25
CA ILE A 534 -10.15 -20.63 11.06
C ILE A 534 -9.18 -21.30 12.02
N SER A 535 -9.57 -22.41 12.66
CA SER A 535 -8.66 -23.16 13.54
C SER A 535 -7.42 -23.67 12.80
N GLN A 536 -7.55 -23.95 11.50
CA GLN A 536 -6.46 -24.40 10.66
C GLN A 536 -5.61 -23.22 10.15
N PHE A 537 -6.21 -22.17 9.61
CA PHE A 537 -5.47 -21.11 8.91
C PHE A 537 -5.17 -19.86 9.75
N GLY A 538 -5.76 -19.75 10.94
CA GLY A 538 -5.52 -18.67 11.89
C GLY A 538 -6.24 -17.35 11.57
N ASP A 539 -5.95 -16.33 12.38
CA ASP A 539 -6.66 -15.04 12.37
C ASP A 539 -6.47 -14.22 11.09
N VAL A 540 -5.41 -14.48 10.32
CA VAL A 540 -5.12 -13.76 9.06
C VAL A 540 -6.25 -13.91 8.05
N LEU A 541 -6.91 -15.06 8.02
CA LEU A 541 -8.05 -15.33 7.12
C LEU A 541 -9.39 -15.21 7.86
N ASN A 542 -9.41 -14.69 9.09
CA ASN A 542 -10.63 -14.46 9.86
C ASN A 542 -11.23 -13.09 9.51
N THR A 543 -11.60 -12.92 8.25
CA THR A 543 -12.26 -11.71 7.77
C THR A 543 -13.76 -11.96 7.56
N PRO A 544 -14.62 -10.93 7.68
CA PRO A 544 -16.03 -11.05 7.32
C PRO A 544 -16.20 -11.57 5.87
N HIS A 545 -15.35 -11.09 4.96
CA HIS A 545 -15.30 -11.55 3.58
C HIS A 545 -15.02 -13.06 3.48
N ALA A 546 -14.01 -13.58 4.19
CA ALA A 546 -13.67 -15.00 4.19
C ALA A 546 -14.85 -15.87 4.63
N SER A 547 -15.62 -15.43 5.64
CA SER A 547 -16.79 -16.17 6.13
C SER A 547 -17.90 -16.25 5.07
N ILE A 548 -18.20 -15.13 4.40
CA ILE A 548 -19.16 -15.06 3.29
C ILE A 548 -18.70 -15.97 2.14
N LEU A 549 -17.43 -15.85 1.75
CA LEU A 549 -16.84 -16.63 0.66
C LEU A 549 -16.82 -18.13 0.97
N PHE A 550 -16.52 -18.50 2.22
CA PHE A 550 -16.54 -19.88 2.70
C PHE A 550 -17.93 -20.50 2.55
N LEU A 551 -18.95 -19.80 3.04
CA LEU A 551 -20.33 -20.26 2.94
C LEU A 551 -20.75 -20.37 1.47
N ALA A 552 -20.50 -19.34 0.67
CA ALA A 552 -20.82 -19.33 -0.76
C ALA A 552 -20.13 -20.48 -1.52
N THR A 553 -18.86 -20.77 -1.21
CA THR A 553 -18.11 -21.89 -1.80
C THR A 553 -18.70 -23.24 -1.37
N LYS A 554 -19.05 -23.39 -0.09
CA LYS A 554 -19.70 -24.60 0.44
C LYS A 554 -21.02 -24.87 -0.25
N TYR A 555 -21.87 -23.86 -0.43
CA TYR A 555 -23.15 -24.01 -1.12
C TYR A 555 -22.98 -24.29 -2.61
N GLU A 556 -22.03 -23.64 -3.31
CA GLU A 556 -21.74 -23.97 -4.71
C GLU A 556 -21.38 -25.44 -4.86
N MET A 557 -20.54 -25.99 -3.98
CA MET A 557 -20.20 -27.41 -3.99
C MET A 557 -21.39 -28.35 -3.73
N ILE A 558 -22.33 -27.98 -2.85
CA ILE A 558 -23.58 -28.73 -2.65
C ILE A 558 -24.41 -28.75 -3.94
N LEU A 559 -24.34 -27.67 -4.72
CA LEU A 559 -25.11 -27.48 -5.93
C LEU A 559 -24.47 -28.09 -7.19
N GLU A 560 -23.20 -28.52 -7.16
CA GLU A 560 -22.54 -29.17 -8.30
C GLU A 560 -23.35 -30.37 -8.83
N ASN A 561 -24.04 -31.10 -7.94
CA ASN A 561 -24.89 -32.26 -8.29
C ASN A 561 -26.39 -31.93 -8.44
N PHE A 562 -26.79 -30.66 -8.32
CA PHE A 562 -28.20 -30.26 -8.34
C PHE A 562 -28.83 -30.32 -9.75
N TYR A 563 -28.01 -30.17 -10.80
CA TYR A 563 -28.48 -30.00 -12.18
C TYR A 563 -28.97 -31.31 -12.84
N THR A 564 -30.10 -31.81 -12.37
CA THR A 564 -30.90 -32.83 -13.08
C THR A 564 -31.62 -32.23 -14.29
N ASN A 565 -32.07 -33.07 -15.24
CA ASN A 565 -32.84 -32.61 -16.41
C ASN A 565 -34.09 -31.81 -16.01
N ASN A 566 -34.77 -32.20 -14.93
CA ASN A 566 -35.94 -31.47 -14.43
C ASN A 566 -35.58 -30.05 -13.96
N VAL A 567 -34.49 -29.91 -13.19
CA VAL A 567 -34.01 -28.61 -12.72
C VAL A 567 -33.60 -27.72 -13.89
N ARG A 568 -32.93 -28.28 -14.90
CA ARG A 568 -32.57 -27.52 -16.12
C ARG A 568 -33.81 -26.95 -16.81
N ASN A 569 -34.88 -27.74 -16.94
CA ASN A 569 -36.12 -27.27 -17.54
C ASN A 569 -36.77 -26.14 -16.72
N VAL A 570 -36.74 -26.22 -15.39
CA VAL A 570 -37.24 -25.16 -14.50
C VAL A 570 -36.41 -23.89 -14.65
N VAL A 571 -35.08 -24.00 -14.72
CA VAL A 571 -34.18 -22.84 -14.93
C VAL A 571 -34.40 -22.20 -16.29
N SER A 572 -34.47 -22.98 -17.38
CA SER A 572 -34.75 -22.46 -18.71
C SER A 572 -36.08 -21.73 -18.77
N ARG A 573 -37.14 -22.31 -18.17
CA ARG A 573 -38.45 -21.67 -18.09
C ARG A 573 -38.41 -20.35 -17.32
N LEU A 574 -37.74 -20.31 -16.17
CA LEU A 574 -37.56 -19.08 -15.38
C LEU A 574 -36.87 -17.98 -16.20
N LYS A 575 -35.80 -18.33 -16.90
CA LYS A 575 -35.04 -17.40 -17.75
C LYS A 575 -35.85 -16.88 -18.92
N GLU A 576 -36.56 -17.76 -19.63
CA GLU A 576 -37.44 -17.40 -20.75
C GLU A 576 -38.56 -16.45 -20.29
N GLN A 577 -39.21 -16.77 -19.18
CA GLN A 577 -40.27 -15.93 -18.61
C GLN A 577 -39.73 -14.60 -18.12
N TRP A 578 -38.55 -14.57 -17.50
CA TRP A 578 -37.91 -13.31 -17.09
C TRP A 578 -37.63 -12.42 -18.30
N ARG A 579 -37.05 -13.00 -19.36
CA ARG A 579 -36.76 -12.27 -20.60
C ARG A 579 -38.04 -11.71 -21.22
N TYR A 580 -39.08 -12.54 -21.37
CA TYR A 580 -40.38 -12.11 -21.88
C TYR A 580 -41.01 -10.99 -21.02
N HIS A 581 -40.94 -11.12 -19.70
CA HIS A 581 -41.43 -10.10 -18.77
C HIS A 581 -40.66 -8.78 -18.93
N MET A 582 -39.34 -8.84 -19.04
CA MET A 582 -38.52 -7.65 -19.24
C MET A 582 -38.85 -7.00 -20.58
N ASP A 583 -38.86 -7.75 -21.69
CA ASP A 583 -39.17 -7.26 -23.04
C ASP A 583 -40.54 -6.57 -23.12
N THR A 584 -41.57 -7.17 -22.52
CA THR A 584 -42.92 -6.56 -22.49
C THR A 584 -42.97 -5.32 -21.60
N SER A 585 -42.23 -5.30 -20.49
CA SER A 585 -42.16 -4.17 -19.57
C SER A 585 -41.27 -3.01 -20.05
N LEU A 586 -40.32 -3.26 -20.98
CA LEU A 586 -39.41 -2.27 -21.57
C LEU A 586 -40.18 -1.12 -22.25
N THR A 587 -41.36 -1.42 -22.81
CA THR A 587 -42.23 -0.42 -23.47
C THR A 587 -42.71 0.71 -22.55
N ARG A 588 -42.55 0.57 -21.22
CA ARG A 588 -43.02 1.53 -20.20
C ARG A 588 -41.93 1.96 -19.22
N ILE A 589 -40.66 1.87 -19.60
CA ILE A 589 -39.59 2.29 -18.70
C ILE A 589 -39.51 3.81 -18.65
N GLU A 590 -40.04 4.37 -17.57
CA GLU A 590 -39.77 5.75 -17.20
C GLU A 590 -38.28 5.88 -16.90
N LEU A 591 -37.60 6.69 -17.72
CA LEU A 591 -36.23 7.08 -17.48
C LEU A 591 -36.20 7.85 -16.15
N PRO A 592 -35.40 7.44 -15.14
CA PRO A 592 -35.38 8.15 -13.88
C PRO A 592 -35.10 9.65 -14.12
N PRO A 593 -35.78 10.58 -13.43
CA PRO A 593 -35.72 12.02 -13.74
C PRO A 593 -34.30 12.60 -13.76
N CYS A 594 -33.37 11.99 -13.03
CA CYS A 594 -31.95 12.35 -13.04
C CYS A 594 -31.26 12.19 -14.41
N PHE A 595 -31.76 11.29 -15.28
CA PHE A 595 -31.21 11.06 -16.62
C PHE A 595 -31.89 11.92 -17.69
N SER A 596 -33.09 12.46 -17.44
CA SER A 596 -33.77 13.36 -18.39
C SER A 596 -33.07 14.71 -18.53
N GLY A 597 -32.15 15.02 -17.61
CA GLY A 597 -31.24 16.15 -17.70
C GLY A 597 -31.80 17.48 -17.18
N VAL A 598 -33.05 17.50 -16.71
CA VAL A 598 -33.67 18.67 -16.10
C VAL A 598 -33.02 18.93 -14.74
N GLY A 599 -32.36 20.08 -14.58
CA GLY A 599 -31.77 20.50 -13.30
C GLY A 599 -30.41 19.86 -12.92
N VAL A 600 -29.76 19.12 -13.84
CA VAL A 600 -28.45 18.48 -13.59
C VAL A 600 -27.38 19.06 -14.51
N THR A 601 -26.25 19.49 -13.93
CA THR A 601 -25.10 20.02 -14.70
C THR A 601 -24.52 18.97 -15.65
N LYS A 602 -23.87 19.40 -16.74
CA LYS A 602 -23.25 18.51 -17.73
C LYS A 602 -22.25 17.54 -17.08
N THR A 603 -21.38 18.03 -16.20
CA THR A 603 -20.40 17.22 -15.48
C THR A 603 -21.06 16.17 -14.61
N LYS A 604 -22.08 16.56 -13.82
CA LYS A 604 -22.82 15.62 -12.98
C LYS A 604 -23.53 14.56 -13.83
N ARG A 605 -24.08 14.92 -14.98
CA ARG A 605 -24.69 13.98 -15.93
C ARG A 605 -23.67 12.97 -16.48
N LEU A 606 -22.48 13.41 -16.86
CA LEU A 606 -21.41 12.52 -17.33
C LEU A 606 -21.01 11.52 -16.24
N LEU A 607 -20.85 11.98 -15.00
CA LEU A 607 -20.55 11.10 -13.87
C LEU A 607 -21.68 10.09 -13.62
N ILE A 608 -22.94 10.56 -13.56
CA ILE A 608 -24.11 9.67 -13.39
C ILE A 608 -24.14 8.60 -14.48
N ASN A 609 -23.96 8.99 -15.75
CA ASN A 609 -23.92 8.05 -16.87
C ASN A 609 -22.76 7.06 -16.74
N GLN A 610 -21.57 7.52 -16.35
CA GLN A 610 -20.41 6.65 -16.14
C GLN A 610 -20.67 5.62 -15.03
N TYR A 611 -21.22 6.04 -13.89
CA TYR A 611 -21.59 5.13 -12.80
C TYR A 611 -22.66 4.13 -13.23
N TYR A 612 -23.72 4.61 -13.90
CA TYR A 612 -24.80 3.76 -14.38
C TYR A 612 -24.32 2.74 -15.43
N MET A 613 -23.47 3.16 -16.37
CA MET A 613 -22.88 2.23 -17.35
C MET A 613 -22.04 1.15 -16.68
N ARG A 614 -21.26 1.49 -15.65
CA ARG A 614 -20.49 0.52 -14.88
C ARG A 614 -21.38 -0.50 -14.18
N ILE A 615 -22.49 -0.04 -13.59
CA ILE A 615 -23.50 -0.91 -12.97
C ILE A 615 -24.12 -1.83 -14.02
N SER A 616 -24.56 -1.27 -15.16
CA SER A 616 -25.22 -2.02 -16.23
C SER A 616 -24.29 -3.10 -16.79
N ILE A 617 -23.06 -2.76 -17.14
CA ILE A 617 -22.04 -3.71 -17.60
C ILE A 617 -21.78 -4.77 -16.54
N GLY A 618 -21.74 -4.36 -15.26
CA GLY A 618 -21.52 -5.29 -14.15
C GLY A 618 -22.63 -6.33 -14.02
N LEU A 619 -23.89 -5.89 -13.98
CA LEU A 619 -25.04 -6.79 -13.92
C LEU A 619 -25.11 -7.71 -15.16
N GLU A 620 -24.82 -7.18 -16.35
CA GLU A 620 -24.77 -7.95 -17.60
C GLU A 620 -23.64 -9.00 -17.61
N SER A 621 -22.58 -8.82 -16.81
CA SER A 621 -21.44 -9.74 -16.74
C SER A 621 -21.62 -10.85 -15.70
N ILE A 622 -22.77 -10.95 -15.02
CA ILE A 622 -22.98 -11.88 -13.89
C ILE A 622 -22.76 -13.36 -14.27
N SER A 623 -23.03 -13.73 -15.51
CA SER A 623 -22.82 -15.09 -16.02
C SER A 623 -21.34 -15.50 -16.01
N LEU A 624 -20.43 -14.53 -16.16
CA LEU A 624 -18.98 -14.73 -16.16
C LEU A 624 -18.40 -14.93 -14.76
N VAL A 625 -19.15 -14.53 -13.72
CA VAL A 625 -18.72 -14.59 -12.32
C VAL A 625 -19.01 -15.98 -11.73
N PRO A 626 -18.01 -16.64 -11.08
CA PRO A 626 -18.23 -17.91 -10.38
C PRO A 626 -19.34 -17.81 -9.34
N LEU A 627 -20.12 -18.88 -9.13
CA LEU A 627 -21.30 -18.83 -8.27
C LEU A 627 -20.97 -18.39 -6.85
N HIS A 628 -19.88 -18.90 -6.24
CA HIS A 628 -19.42 -18.50 -4.91
C HIS A 628 -19.07 -17.00 -4.76
N LYS A 629 -18.91 -16.26 -5.88
CA LYS A 629 -18.61 -14.82 -5.87
C LYS A 629 -19.78 -13.95 -6.31
N ARG A 630 -20.85 -14.53 -6.84
CA ARG A 630 -21.99 -13.78 -7.39
C ARG A 630 -22.66 -12.90 -6.35
N PHE A 631 -22.78 -13.36 -5.11
CA PHE A 631 -23.35 -12.55 -4.03
C PHE A 631 -22.56 -11.26 -3.81
N LEU A 632 -21.26 -11.37 -3.54
CA LEU A 632 -20.38 -10.21 -3.31
C LEU A 632 -20.36 -9.27 -4.51
N TYR A 633 -20.39 -9.83 -5.72
CA TYR A 633 -20.46 -9.04 -6.94
C TYR A 633 -21.77 -8.25 -7.06
N ILE A 634 -22.90 -8.93 -6.91
CA ILE A 634 -24.24 -8.31 -6.97
C ILE A 634 -24.33 -7.22 -5.90
N ILE A 635 -23.95 -7.51 -4.66
CA ILE A 635 -23.97 -6.52 -3.57
C ILE A 635 -23.10 -5.32 -3.88
N SER A 636 -21.90 -5.52 -4.43
CA SER A 636 -21.05 -4.39 -4.82
C SER A 636 -21.72 -3.49 -5.86
N MET A 637 -22.39 -4.06 -6.88
CA MET A 637 -23.09 -3.30 -7.90
C MET A 637 -24.32 -2.59 -7.34
N VAL A 638 -25.11 -3.26 -6.50
CA VAL A 638 -26.32 -2.69 -5.88
C VAL A 638 -25.96 -1.63 -4.85
N ASP A 639 -24.87 -1.78 -4.11
CA ASP A 639 -24.38 -0.73 -3.21
C ASP A 639 -23.93 0.52 -3.98
N TYR A 640 -23.28 0.36 -5.14
CA TYR A 640 -23.00 1.49 -6.05
C TYR A 640 -24.29 2.16 -6.53
N VAL A 641 -25.31 1.38 -6.88
CA VAL A 641 -26.63 1.94 -7.25
C VAL A 641 -27.23 2.71 -6.10
N ALA A 642 -27.27 2.14 -4.90
CA ALA A 642 -27.88 2.78 -3.74
C ALA A 642 -27.16 4.09 -3.36
N LYS A 643 -25.82 4.14 -3.45
CA LYS A 643 -25.06 5.39 -3.29
C LYS A 643 -25.43 6.43 -4.35
N LEU A 644 -25.63 6.00 -5.59
CA LEU A 644 -26.08 6.87 -6.67
C LEU A 644 -27.51 7.36 -6.41
N GLU A 645 -28.41 6.50 -5.95
CA GLU A 645 -29.78 6.84 -5.58
C GLU A 645 -29.85 7.84 -4.42
N ASP A 646 -28.98 7.71 -3.42
CA ASP A 646 -28.87 8.65 -2.29
C ASP A 646 -28.46 10.06 -2.78
N VAL A 647 -27.48 10.12 -3.69
CA VAL A 647 -27.02 11.40 -4.31
C VAL A 647 -28.09 12.04 -5.18
N LEU A 648 -28.96 11.22 -5.79
CA LEU A 648 -30.01 11.65 -6.70
C LEU A 648 -31.37 11.84 -6.02
N LYS A 649 -31.53 11.35 -4.79
CA LYS A 649 -32.81 11.27 -4.06
C LYS A 649 -33.90 10.58 -4.87
N SER A 650 -33.54 9.55 -5.63
CA SER A 650 -34.45 8.86 -6.56
C SER A 650 -35.20 7.69 -5.94
N GLY A 651 -34.89 7.32 -4.69
CA GLY A 651 -35.28 6.02 -4.13
C GLY A 651 -34.84 4.88 -5.05
N ASP A 652 -35.58 3.77 -5.07
CA ASP A 652 -35.26 2.55 -5.83
C ASP A 652 -35.42 2.66 -7.37
N MET A 653 -35.60 3.87 -7.92
CA MET A 653 -35.88 4.03 -9.36
C MET A 653 -34.69 3.61 -10.24
N VAL A 654 -33.45 3.89 -9.81
CA VAL A 654 -32.26 3.61 -10.62
C VAL A 654 -31.99 2.11 -10.62
N LEU A 655 -32.16 1.43 -9.49
CA LEU A 655 -32.01 -0.02 -9.37
C LEU A 655 -33.07 -0.75 -10.20
N LYS A 656 -34.33 -0.33 -10.12
CA LYS A 656 -35.40 -0.87 -10.97
C LYS A 656 -35.09 -0.69 -12.45
N HIS A 657 -34.58 0.48 -12.82
CA HIS A 657 -34.18 0.77 -14.21
C HIS A 657 -33.01 -0.12 -14.65
N ALA A 658 -31.97 -0.27 -13.83
CA ALA A 658 -30.83 -1.12 -14.11
C ALA A 658 -31.21 -2.60 -14.27
N LEU A 659 -32.07 -3.13 -13.38
CA LEU A 659 -32.54 -4.52 -13.45
C LEU A 659 -33.35 -4.79 -14.73
N LYS A 660 -34.19 -3.83 -15.15
CA LYS A 660 -34.99 -3.96 -16.36
C LYS A 660 -34.19 -3.87 -17.65
N ASN A 661 -33.09 -3.12 -17.64
CA ASN A 661 -32.20 -3.00 -18.79
C ASN A 661 -31.15 -4.12 -18.86
N CYS A 662 -31.08 -4.99 -17.86
CA CYS A 662 -30.18 -6.13 -17.85
C CYS A 662 -30.76 -7.26 -18.71
N ASN A 663 -30.14 -7.51 -19.85
CA ASN A 663 -30.51 -8.56 -20.80
C ASN A 663 -30.03 -9.95 -20.36
N ASN A 664 -29.07 -10.02 -19.44
CA ASN A 664 -28.54 -11.27 -18.92
C ASN A 664 -29.51 -11.94 -17.93
N ASP A 665 -30.20 -12.99 -18.40
CA ASP A 665 -31.11 -13.82 -17.61
C ASP A 665 -30.41 -14.66 -16.52
N ASP A 666 -29.08 -14.76 -16.51
CA ASP A 666 -28.35 -15.35 -15.39
C ASP A 666 -28.46 -14.50 -14.13
N LEU A 667 -28.83 -13.22 -14.23
CA LEU A 667 -29.02 -12.36 -13.07
C LEU A 667 -30.16 -12.88 -12.18
N ILE A 668 -31.34 -13.12 -12.76
CA ILE A 668 -32.49 -13.60 -12.00
C ILE A 668 -32.25 -15.00 -11.43
N TYR A 669 -31.59 -15.86 -12.22
CA TYR A 669 -31.17 -17.18 -11.76
C TYR A 669 -30.25 -17.05 -10.53
N SER A 670 -29.26 -16.16 -10.58
CA SER A 670 -28.29 -15.96 -9.50
C SER A 670 -28.95 -15.42 -8.23
N ILE A 671 -29.85 -14.45 -8.37
CA ILE A 671 -30.59 -13.88 -7.24
C ILE A 671 -31.46 -14.95 -6.58
N CYS A 672 -32.19 -15.74 -7.37
CA CYS A 672 -33.02 -16.83 -6.86
C CYS A 672 -32.16 -17.89 -6.13
N MET A 673 -31.03 -18.28 -6.72
CA MET A 673 -30.09 -19.25 -6.15
C MET A 673 -29.54 -18.80 -4.81
N ILE A 674 -29.03 -17.56 -4.74
CA ILE A 674 -28.49 -16.99 -3.51
C ILE A 674 -29.58 -16.88 -2.45
N SER A 675 -30.78 -16.40 -2.81
CA SER A 675 -31.92 -16.27 -1.87
C SER A 675 -32.38 -17.63 -1.33
N ALA A 676 -32.38 -18.66 -2.17
CA ALA A 676 -32.77 -20.02 -1.78
C ALA A 676 -31.74 -20.72 -0.88
N THR A 677 -30.46 -20.38 -1.04
CA THR A 677 -29.33 -21.01 -0.34
C THR A 677 -28.82 -20.13 0.80
N LEU A 678 -27.99 -19.16 0.48
CA LEU A 678 -27.32 -18.25 1.41
C LEU A 678 -28.31 -17.40 2.20
N GLY A 679 -29.33 -16.84 1.53
CA GLY A 679 -30.32 -15.94 2.15
C GLY A 679 -31.16 -16.56 3.28
N LYS A 680 -31.16 -17.90 3.40
CA LYS A 680 -31.85 -18.64 4.47
C LYS A 680 -30.91 -19.16 5.57
N SER A 681 -29.60 -18.98 5.39
CA SER A 681 -28.59 -19.46 6.33
C SER A 681 -28.34 -18.42 7.42
N VAL A 682 -28.54 -18.80 8.69
CA VAL A 682 -28.29 -17.91 9.85
C VAL A 682 -26.83 -17.46 9.86
N ASP A 683 -25.89 -18.40 9.73
CA ASP A 683 -24.45 -18.10 9.67
C ASP A 683 -24.09 -17.09 8.57
N PHE A 684 -24.73 -17.19 7.41
CA PHE A 684 -24.51 -16.24 6.32
C PHE A 684 -25.05 -14.85 6.66
N ILE A 685 -26.28 -14.78 7.18
CA ILE A 685 -26.90 -13.53 7.58
C ILE A 685 -26.05 -12.82 8.65
N ASP A 686 -25.53 -13.57 9.61
CA ASP A 686 -24.67 -13.07 10.70
C ASP A 686 -23.29 -12.62 10.20
N ALA A 687 -22.80 -13.20 9.11
CA ALA A 687 -21.57 -12.77 8.45
C ALA A 687 -21.71 -11.45 7.68
N LEU A 688 -22.92 -11.03 7.30
CA LEU A 688 -23.15 -9.79 6.57
C LEU A 688 -23.06 -8.56 7.49
N THR A 689 -22.44 -7.49 6.99
CA THR A 689 -22.60 -6.18 7.61
C THR A 689 -24.05 -5.70 7.51
N SER A 690 -24.46 -4.80 8.41
CA SER A 690 -25.81 -4.19 8.39
C SER A 690 -26.13 -3.56 7.04
N ARG A 691 -25.13 -2.95 6.39
CA ARG A 691 -25.26 -2.33 5.07
C ARG A 691 -25.50 -3.38 3.98
N GLU A 692 -24.69 -4.43 3.92
CA GLU A 692 -24.85 -5.49 2.92
C GLU A 692 -26.20 -6.19 3.07
N ARG A 693 -26.64 -6.45 4.31
CA ARG A 693 -27.96 -7.01 4.60
C ARG A 693 -29.08 -6.10 4.09
N GLN A 694 -29.01 -4.80 4.34
CA GLN A 694 -30.01 -3.84 3.86
C GLN A 694 -30.04 -3.77 2.32
N VAL A 695 -28.87 -3.73 1.68
CA VAL A 695 -28.73 -3.71 0.22
C VAL A 695 -29.32 -4.97 -0.40
N TRP A 696 -29.03 -6.14 0.17
CA TRP A 696 -29.60 -7.42 -0.27
C TRP A 696 -31.12 -7.44 -0.15
N LEU A 697 -31.65 -7.08 1.01
CA LEU A 697 -33.10 -7.06 1.24
C LEU A 697 -33.81 -6.07 0.31
N ASN A 698 -33.21 -4.91 0.02
CA ASN A 698 -33.78 -3.98 -0.94
C ASN A 698 -33.84 -4.59 -2.35
N LEU A 699 -32.75 -5.21 -2.79
CA LEU A 699 -32.70 -5.91 -4.08
C LEU A 699 -33.78 -6.99 -4.16
N GLU A 700 -33.87 -7.87 -3.16
CA GLU A 700 -34.84 -8.97 -3.12
C GLU A 700 -36.27 -8.44 -3.17
N ASN A 701 -36.58 -7.40 -2.38
CA ASN A 701 -37.89 -6.75 -2.40
C ASN A 701 -38.24 -6.15 -3.76
N ILE A 702 -37.28 -5.55 -4.46
CA ILE A 702 -37.50 -5.00 -5.79
C ILE A 702 -37.75 -6.10 -6.80
N VAL A 703 -36.97 -7.18 -6.76
CA VAL A 703 -37.13 -8.35 -7.64
C VAL A 703 -38.49 -9.01 -7.43
N ILE A 704 -38.91 -9.22 -6.18
CA ILE A 704 -40.24 -9.75 -5.85
C ILE A 704 -41.35 -8.85 -6.42
N LYS A 705 -41.26 -7.52 -6.23
CA LYS A 705 -42.23 -6.56 -6.78
C LYS A 705 -42.29 -6.55 -8.31
N LEU A 706 -41.19 -6.88 -9.00
CA LEU A 706 -41.17 -7.03 -10.45
C LEU A 706 -41.88 -8.32 -10.86
N ILE A 707 -41.56 -9.42 -10.20
CA ILE A 707 -42.10 -10.75 -10.47
C ILE A 707 -43.59 -10.86 -10.12
N ASP A 708 -44.07 -10.20 -9.07
CA ASP A 708 -45.47 -10.26 -8.62
C ASP A 708 -46.48 -9.77 -9.65
N LYS A 709 -46.02 -9.03 -10.67
CA LYS A 709 -46.86 -8.55 -11.77
C LYS A 709 -47.16 -9.62 -12.82
N ASP A 710 -46.46 -10.75 -12.77
CA ASP A 710 -46.55 -11.85 -13.73
C ASP A 710 -46.70 -13.19 -12.98
N GLU A 711 -47.90 -13.76 -13.04
CA GLU A 711 -48.24 -14.96 -12.29
C GLU A 711 -47.38 -16.17 -12.70
N GLU A 712 -47.04 -16.30 -13.99
CA GLU A 712 -46.26 -17.43 -14.47
C GLU A 712 -44.80 -17.34 -14.05
N LEU A 713 -44.20 -16.16 -14.20
CA LEU A 713 -42.84 -15.89 -13.74
C LEU A 713 -42.72 -16.11 -12.22
N ARG A 714 -43.73 -15.65 -11.46
CA ARG A 714 -43.80 -15.86 -10.01
C ARG A 714 -43.85 -17.35 -9.64
N LYS A 715 -44.68 -18.13 -10.33
CA LYS A 715 -44.75 -19.59 -10.12
C LYS A 715 -43.41 -20.25 -10.40
N SER A 716 -42.74 -19.92 -11.51
CA SER A 716 -41.43 -20.49 -11.84
C SER A 716 -40.34 -20.09 -10.85
N TYR A 717 -40.33 -18.84 -10.39
CA TYR A 717 -39.37 -18.36 -9.38
C TYR A 717 -39.48 -19.16 -8.08
N TYR A 718 -40.69 -19.27 -7.51
CA TYR A 718 -40.89 -20.02 -6.27
C TYR A 718 -40.72 -21.53 -6.44
N GLN A 719 -41.11 -22.09 -7.59
CA GLN A 719 -40.84 -23.48 -7.90
C GLN A 719 -39.33 -23.74 -7.86
N PHE A 720 -38.53 -22.90 -8.53
CA PHE A 720 -37.09 -23.04 -8.55
C PHE A 720 -36.47 -22.88 -7.15
N GLN A 721 -36.91 -21.87 -6.39
CA GLN A 721 -36.46 -21.65 -5.02
C GLN A 721 -36.73 -22.86 -4.11
N ASN A 722 -37.89 -23.50 -4.26
CA ASN A 722 -38.26 -24.69 -3.49
C ASN A 722 -37.43 -25.92 -3.87
N GLU A 723 -37.16 -26.14 -5.16
CA GLU A 723 -36.29 -27.23 -5.62
C GLU A 723 -34.88 -27.10 -5.02
N ILE A 724 -34.30 -25.89 -5.05
CA ILE A 724 -32.99 -25.61 -4.45
C ILE A 724 -33.02 -25.86 -2.95
N PHE A 725 -34.02 -25.32 -2.25
CA PHE A 725 -34.14 -25.46 -0.81
C PHE A 725 -34.26 -26.92 -0.39
N ASN A 726 -35.08 -27.71 -1.10
CA ASN A 726 -35.24 -29.14 -0.86
C ASN A 726 -33.96 -29.93 -1.14
N HIS A 727 -33.16 -29.51 -2.13
CA HIS A 727 -31.86 -30.11 -2.40
C HIS A 727 -30.87 -29.81 -1.28
N VAL A 728 -30.70 -28.54 -0.92
CA VAL A 728 -29.77 -28.09 0.14
C VAL A 728 -30.09 -28.73 1.49
N LYS A 729 -31.38 -28.84 1.85
CA LYS A 729 -31.85 -29.48 3.09
C LYS A 729 -31.46 -30.96 3.22
N LYS A 730 -31.04 -31.64 2.14
CA LYS A 730 -30.52 -33.02 2.22
C LYS A 730 -29.08 -33.08 2.73
N TYR A 731 -28.39 -31.94 2.75
CA TYR A 731 -26.95 -31.85 3.02
C TYR A 731 -26.60 -30.97 4.22
N VAL A 732 -27.50 -30.06 4.60
CA VAL A 732 -27.48 -29.28 5.85
C VAL A 732 -28.41 -29.97 6.84
#